data_AF-A0A928KLJ7-F1
#
_entry.id   AF-A0A928KLJ7-F1
#
_cell.length_a   1.000
_cell.length_b   1.000
_cell.length_c   1.000
_cell.angle_alpha   90.00
_cell.angle_beta   90.00
_cell.angle_gamma   90.00
#
_symmetry.space_group_name_H-M   'P 1'
#
loop_
_entity.id
_entity.type
_entity.pdbx_description
1 polymer ?
#
loop_
_entity_poly.entity_id
_entity_poly.type
_entity_poly.pdbx_seq_one_letter_code
_entity_poly.pdbx_strand_id
1 'polypeptide(L)'
;MKRKIAKIISVIVTLIMVCSLIPGTLFSGIAVGTDEITVGVMSDTHYYARTLMGSDINEFIDACKLNSSTSYLTPALIDAALAEFEAQAATNNMKYLFIPGDMARNGEYESHTALAKVLKDFENRTGIQVLVINGNHDIRKANATRFLNGKYVPTKWCEPEDFRDIYADLGYDLADSFFTPSAGNEAGQLSYAATLDGGYRFIALDCACYSSDMHSKGLNEAETRGAFSDDLLEWTLNEIKKAKEDGLEVIGMTHFNIVEHYDHEDNTMQAFVIDNWQEVCEKLADAGMHFAFTGHLHFHDVAQWTSDNGETMTDCSTASVQVFPNYTRTVTFSKGTDGSTTMQYSTNEIDNTKQIEAFGTTYPKPYKYTAYALNYGGGDLSDFGTRYVEYFLTQSIGPEIQEAGLYNYLDNLLDIDSVISNLLKNTDLGSADGITKTAIKAVLKSVCAQLQKKYIDNPENALNLVRKVLDKLCAVEVSSKPCTKYIDTLGFGNPNKNGNFGDAVASVLAYMYYGDENRSDDPFINDVLDRFYRGENAQEIFDTLYDIVMNDILKDELLPTIQIDPVGILGAINDDTKNDILNTVLGTLLGVAEPVNNSIPKLDAGNIVSVIFALGVTDYGSLEELVNSYIDEYITDSEMETIAYEFYNFIYDFTTDKLPTDLENTITYSGKVPVTPTVEDLRLPSGISVTFGDDAATSRNISWFTKVGVTGTDIEIIPAGSNKNFTGTPSTKGVSAQTQRTTRQYPGIDLGIFGILKYTFNINRHIIKLTGLQPGQKYYYRIGDAARNWWSNIGVIDTADNTNEFTFFHFTDSQGGIERQYRKWADTVNTAYSMYPDAAFIMHSGDQVDKGTNFKQWNWLFNTASDNLMKTVMMPTAGNHENSESSVTEYNILSNVPEQNLETGVYYSYDYNNAHFTVLNSNDLNNDGTLSEKQLNWLRNDVQSSNADWKIVSLHKAIYSNGNHFDDDDIKGLRNQLTSLMPELGIDLVLQGHDHVYLRTNVIKDNAVVETQTANIFNNNVPYTAKVKPAGTIYAIDGRSGVKYYQPKDSSETDALFPRAEVIYDAVSPMFSAIQIKGDKLFFDSYTVDNGTATKVDSFAIAKSLTAKEAAENNIQDGTIIKDEPTSSGGASGSGTVDKFRSPKTAGIYLDPVIFVIPAAAGLIICAIVFIRKKRNEY
;
A
#
# COMPACT_ATOMS: atom_id res chain seq x y z
N MET A 1 17.97 -55.05 -63.49
CA MET A 1 17.50 -54.45 -62.21
C MET A 1 18.60 -54.15 -61.19
N LYS A 2 19.62 -55.00 -60.95
CA LYS A 2 20.71 -54.69 -60.00
C LYS A 2 21.68 -53.53 -60.37
N ARG A 3 21.77 -53.08 -61.63
CA ARG A 3 22.59 -51.91 -62.02
C ARG A 3 21.89 -50.53 -61.98
N LYS A 4 20.55 -50.48 -61.88
CA LYS A 4 19.80 -49.21 -61.76
C LYS A 4 19.62 -48.78 -60.30
N ILE A 5 19.49 -49.72 -59.35
CA ILE A 5 19.39 -49.42 -57.91
C ILE A 5 20.74 -48.91 -57.35
N ALA A 6 21.88 -49.46 -57.79
CA ALA A 6 23.20 -48.98 -57.37
C ALA A 6 23.53 -47.55 -57.86
N LYS A 7 23.02 -47.14 -59.04
CA LYS A 7 23.19 -45.76 -59.55
C LYS A 7 22.31 -44.74 -58.83
N ILE A 8 21.12 -45.13 -58.38
CA ILE A 8 20.23 -44.25 -57.62
C ILE A 8 20.78 -44.06 -56.20
N ILE A 9 21.27 -45.13 -55.56
CA ILE A 9 21.89 -45.03 -54.23
C ILE A 9 23.20 -44.24 -54.29
N SER A 10 24.04 -44.41 -55.33
CA SER A 10 25.26 -43.61 -55.45
C SER A 10 24.97 -42.13 -55.69
N VAL A 11 23.94 -41.80 -56.49
CA VAL A 11 23.54 -40.39 -56.72
C VAL A 11 22.96 -39.77 -55.46
N ILE A 12 22.17 -40.50 -54.66
CA ILE A 12 21.63 -39.99 -53.40
C ILE A 12 22.74 -39.79 -52.36
N VAL A 13 23.68 -40.73 -52.22
CA VAL A 13 24.80 -40.59 -51.28
C VAL A 13 25.77 -39.49 -51.71
N THR A 14 26.00 -39.30 -53.01
CA THR A 14 26.78 -38.16 -53.53
C THR A 14 26.04 -36.84 -53.36
N LEU A 15 24.70 -36.78 -53.54
CA LEU A 15 23.93 -35.56 -53.26
C LEU A 15 23.94 -35.21 -51.77
N ILE A 16 23.82 -36.19 -50.87
CA ILE A 16 23.88 -35.96 -49.42
C ILE A 16 25.27 -35.46 -49.02
N MET A 17 26.35 -36.04 -49.56
CA MET A 17 27.72 -35.57 -49.27
C MET A 17 28.05 -34.19 -49.86
N VAL A 18 27.48 -33.84 -51.03
CA VAL A 18 27.66 -32.52 -51.64
C VAL A 18 26.79 -31.46 -50.97
N CYS A 19 25.57 -31.80 -50.53
CA CYS A 19 24.71 -30.90 -49.73
C CYS A 19 25.23 -30.68 -48.31
N SER A 20 26.03 -31.59 -47.75
CA SER A 20 26.69 -31.40 -46.44
C SER A 20 28.01 -30.61 -46.52
N LEU A 21 28.43 -30.16 -47.70
CA LEU A 21 29.68 -29.42 -47.91
C LEU A 21 29.49 -28.09 -48.67
N ILE A 22 28.25 -27.62 -48.79
CA ILE A 22 27.96 -26.25 -49.25
C ILE A 22 27.64 -25.43 -48.00
N PRO A 23 28.53 -24.50 -47.58
CA PRO A 23 28.13 -23.40 -46.72
C PRO A 23 26.94 -22.71 -47.40
N GLY A 24 25.82 -22.63 -46.69
CA GLY A 24 24.65 -21.87 -47.12
C GLY A 24 24.95 -20.38 -47.07
N THR A 25 25.86 -19.90 -47.91
CA THR A 25 25.99 -18.50 -48.29
C THR A 25 25.43 -18.36 -49.70
N LEU A 26 24.21 -17.82 -49.81
CA LEU A 26 23.65 -17.06 -50.95
C LEU A 26 22.12 -16.99 -50.85
N PHE A 27 21.62 -16.37 -49.78
CA PHE A 27 20.81 -15.18 -49.99
C PHE A 27 21.67 -14.02 -49.51
N SER A 28 22.40 -13.42 -50.45
CA SER A 28 22.93 -12.07 -50.29
C SER A 28 21.76 -11.10 -50.31
N GLY A 29 21.00 -11.07 -49.22
CA GLY A 29 20.58 -9.79 -48.66
C GLY A 29 21.85 -9.06 -48.26
N ILE A 30 21.86 -7.75 -48.46
CA ILE A 30 22.96 -6.85 -48.17
C ILE A 30 23.55 -7.24 -46.82
N ALA A 31 24.82 -7.65 -46.80
CA ALA A 31 25.57 -7.72 -45.55
C ALA A 31 25.69 -6.26 -45.08
N VAL A 32 24.76 -5.84 -44.21
CA VAL A 32 24.94 -4.66 -43.38
C VAL A 32 26.16 -4.97 -42.53
N GLY A 33 27.21 -4.16 -42.65
CA GLY A 33 28.47 -4.37 -41.95
C GLY A 33 28.24 -4.59 -40.46
N THR A 34 28.96 -5.55 -39.89
CA THR A 34 29.10 -5.74 -38.44
C THR A 34 29.97 -4.62 -37.87
N ASP A 35 29.48 -3.39 -37.93
CA ASP A 35 30.19 -2.24 -37.39
C ASP A 35 29.61 -1.91 -36.02
N GLU A 36 30.50 -1.88 -35.02
CA GLU A 36 30.20 -1.39 -33.67
C GLU A 36 29.68 0.05 -33.75
N ILE A 37 28.69 0.37 -32.91
CA ILE A 37 28.20 1.74 -32.73
C ILE A 37 28.50 2.17 -31.30
N THR A 38 29.22 3.27 -31.16
CA THR A 38 29.48 3.91 -29.87
C THR A 38 28.67 5.18 -29.74
N VAL A 39 27.96 5.30 -28.62
CA VAL A 39 27.07 6.41 -28.29
C VAL A 39 27.43 6.97 -26.91
N GLY A 40 27.38 8.30 -26.78
CA GLY A 40 27.35 8.97 -25.49
C GLY A 40 25.91 9.07 -24.99
N VAL A 41 25.71 9.07 -23.68
CA VAL A 41 24.40 9.28 -23.05
C VAL A 41 24.54 10.26 -21.90
N MET A 42 23.72 11.31 -21.90
CA MET A 42 23.52 12.21 -20.77
C MET A 42 22.04 12.50 -20.63
N SER A 43 21.53 12.65 -19.42
CA SER A 43 20.10 12.87 -19.19
C SER A 43 19.85 14.06 -18.26
N ASP A 44 18.59 14.50 -18.23
CA ASP A 44 18.06 15.43 -17.22
C ASP A 44 18.93 16.67 -17.10
N THR A 45 19.13 17.32 -18.25
CA THR A 45 20.02 18.47 -18.36
C THR A 45 19.48 19.69 -17.61
N HIS A 46 18.14 19.76 -17.47
CA HIS A 46 17.41 20.78 -16.72
C HIS A 46 17.94 22.18 -16.99
N TYR A 47 18.27 22.46 -18.26
CA TYR A 47 19.02 23.64 -18.60
C TYR A 47 18.24 24.90 -18.26
N TYR A 48 18.89 25.83 -17.56
CA TYR A 48 18.35 27.14 -17.28
C TYR A 48 19.22 28.22 -17.94
N ALA A 49 18.67 28.92 -18.92
CA ALA A 49 19.43 29.90 -19.68
C ALA A 49 19.94 31.06 -18.82
N ARG A 50 21.18 31.52 -19.06
CA ARG A 50 21.77 32.67 -18.34
C ARG A 50 20.92 33.94 -18.42
N THR A 51 20.20 34.13 -19.52
CA THR A 51 19.30 35.26 -19.75
C THR A 51 18.04 35.23 -18.88
N LEU A 52 17.73 34.09 -18.26
CA LEU A 52 16.62 33.90 -17.31
C LEU A 52 17.06 34.08 -15.84
N MET A 53 18.35 34.26 -15.55
CA MET A 53 18.87 34.34 -14.17
C MET A 53 18.76 35.73 -13.53
N GLY A 54 18.22 36.72 -14.23
CA GLY A 54 18.13 38.11 -13.76
C GLY A 54 19.45 38.88 -13.87
N SER A 55 19.43 40.16 -13.49
CA SER A 55 20.60 41.04 -13.58
C SER A 55 21.54 40.95 -12.37
N ASP A 56 21.04 40.53 -11.21
CA ASP A 56 21.85 40.23 -10.02
C ASP A 56 21.91 38.72 -9.83
N ILE A 57 23.07 38.14 -10.15
CA ILE A 57 23.25 36.69 -10.07
C ILE A 57 23.27 36.17 -8.64
N ASN A 58 23.69 36.98 -7.66
CA ASN A 58 23.78 36.51 -6.28
C ASN A 58 22.38 36.24 -5.70
N GLU A 59 21.40 37.09 -6.02
CA GLU A 59 20.00 36.87 -5.64
C GLU A 59 19.47 35.55 -6.23
N PHE A 60 19.82 35.22 -7.48
CA PHE A 60 19.39 33.97 -8.11
C PHE A 60 20.08 32.75 -7.51
N ILE A 61 21.38 32.86 -7.21
CA ILE A 61 22.15 31.81 -6.51
C ILE A 61 21.53 31.52 -5.14
N ASP A 62 21.18 32.56 -4.39
CA ASP A 62 20.58 32.39 -3.06
C ASP A 62 19.17 31.77 -3.15
N ALA A 63 18.37 32.16 -4.14
CA ALA A 63 17.10 31.50 -4.44
C ALA A 63 17.27 30.03 -4.86
N CYS A 64 18.34 29.68 -5.58
CA CYS A 64 18.64 28.29 -5.93
C CYS A 64 19.01 27.46 -4.69
N LYS A 65 19.86 28.00 -3.80
CA LYS A 65 20.27 27.31 -2.56
C LYS A 65 19.09 27.03 -1.64
N LEU A 66 18.14 27.97 -1.53
CA LEU A 66 16.92 27.80 -0.74
C LEU A 66 16.09 26.60 -1.21
N ASN A 67 16.08 26.35 -2.52
CA ASN A 67 15.37 25.23 -3.15
C ASN A 67 16.27 23.98 -3.31
N SER A 68 17.45 23.95 -2.68
CA SER A 68 18.46 22.89 -2.86
C SER A 68 18.81 22.58 -4.33
N SER A 69 18.72 23.61 -5.19
CA SER A 69 18.93 23.52 -6.64
C SER A 69 20.28 24.08 -7.06
N THR A 70 20.84 23.52 -8.12
CA THR A 70 22.07 23.96 -8.80
C THR A 70 21.79 24.61 -10.16
N SER A 71 20.57 25.11 -10.42
CA SER A 71 20.15 25.62 -11.75
C SER A 71 21.05 26.73 -12.31
N TYR A 72 21.70 27.53 -11.46
CA TYR A 72 22.67 28.54 -11.90
C TYR A 72 23.95 27.94 -12.52
N LEU A 73 24.26 26.67 -12.24
CA LEU A 73 25.44 25.96 -12.75
C LEU A 73 25.17 25.20 -14.04
N THR A 74 23.92 24.98 -14.44
CA THR A 74 23.59 24.07 -15.56
C THR A 74 24.37 24.39 -16.85
N PRO A 75 24.64 25.66 -17.24
CA PRO A 75 25.46 25.90 -18.42
C PRO A 75 26.91 25.42 -18.28
N ALA A 76 27.51 25.55 -17.10
CA ALA A 76 28.87 25.08 -16.86
C ALA A 76 28.95 23.55 -16.73
N LEU A 77 27.92 22.91 -16.17
CA LEU A 77 27.82 21.46 -16.05
C LEU A 77 27.70 20.79 -17.43
N ILE A 78 26.80 21.30 -18.29
CA ILE A 78 26.65 20.80 -19.67
C ILE A 78 27.92 21.04 -20.48
N ASP A 79 28.55 22.22 -20.36
CA ASP A 79 29.82 22.51 -21.02
C ASP A 79 30.93 21.53 -20.62
N ALA A 80 30.93 21.03 -19.38
CA ALA A 80 31.88 20.03 -18.90
C ALA A 80 31.56 18.64 -19.46
N ALA A 81 30.30 18.22 -19.39
CA ALA A 81 29.82 16.95 -19.98
C ALA A 81 30.12 16.85 -21.48
N LEU A 82 29.83 17.91 -22.26
CA LEU A 82 30.12 17.93 -23.70
C LEU A 82 31.63 17.93 -24.00
N ALA A 83 32.47 18.50 -23.12
CA ALA A 83 33.91 18.42 -23.26
C ALA A 83 34.43 17.00 -22.99
N GLU A 84 33.80 16.28 -22.05
CA GLU A 84 34.09 14.88 -21.78
C GLU A 84 33.75 13.99 -22.99
N PHE A 85 32.55 14.14 -23.58
CA PHE A 85 32.20 13.40 -24.80
C PHE A 85 33.14 13.70 -25.97
N GLU A 86 33.54 14.96 -26.16
CA GLU A 86 34.52 15.32 -27.19
C GLU A 86 35.88 14.63 -26.97
N ALA A 87 36.36 14.59 -25.72
CA ALA A 87 37.61 13.91 -25.39
C ALA A 87 37.52 12.40 -25.64
N GLN A 88 36.38 11.79 -25.33
CA GLN A 88 36.15 10.36 -25.52
C GLN A 88 35.98 9.99 -27.01
N ALA A 89 35.30 10.83 -27.79
CA ALA A 89 35.10 10.62 -29.22
C ALA A 89 36.42 10.43 -29.99
N ALA A 90 37.50 11.06 -29.51
CA ALA A 90 38.83 10.91 -30.07
C ALA A 90 39.42 9.48 -29.91
N THR A 91 38.92 8.68 -28.98
CA THR A 91 39.45 7.35 -28.64
C THR A 91 38.49 6.19 -28.93
N ASN A 92 37.18 6.44 -29.02
CA ASN A 92 36.15 5.40 -29.13
C ASN A 92 35.26 5.50 -30.37
N ASN A 93 35.52 6.42 -31.31
CA ASN A 93 34.72 6.60 -32.54
C ASN A 93 33.22 6.82 -32.27
N MET A 94 32.90 7.54 -31.17
CA MET A 94 31.53 7.94 -30.85
C MET A 94 30.90 8.70 -32.01
N LYS A 95 29.71 8.25 -32.41
CA LYS A 95 28.95 8.85 -33.53
C LYS A 95 27.68 9.55 -33.09
N TYR A 96 27.13 9.14 -31.95
CA TYR A 96 25.84 9.64 -31.49
C TYR A 96 25.90 10.06 -30.03
N LEU A 97 25.06 11.03 -29.64
CA LEU A 97 24.80 11.42 -28.26
C LEU A 97 23.28 11.35 -28.01
N PHE A 98 22.87 10.50 -27.07
CA PHE A 98 21.49 10.34 -26.65
C PHE A 98 21.18 11.24 -25.46
N ILE A 99 20.04 11.93 -25.51
CA ILE A 99 19.53 12.76 -24.41
C ILE A 99 18.06 12.40 -24.12
N PRO A 100 17.79 11.51 -23.14
CA PRO A 100 16.45 11.06 -22.82
C PRO A 100 15.68 12.06 -21.92
N GLY A 101 15.29 13.20 -22.48
CA GLY A 101 14.35 14.13 -21.85
C GLY A 101 14.91 15.06 -20.78
N ASP A 102 14.00 15.87 -20.22
CA ASP A 102 14.25 16.97 -19.29
C ASP A 102 15.39 17.88 -19.74
N MET A 103 15.16 18.45 -20.92
CA MET A 103 16.05 19.38 -21.59
C MET A 103 16.11 20.74 -20.88
N ALA A 104 14.97 21.27 -20.46
CA ALA A 104 14.87 22.54 -19.75
C ALA A 104 14.34 22.35 -18.32
N ARG A 105 14.74 23.22 -17.39
CA ARG A 105 14.36 23.12 -15.96
C ARG A 105 12.85 23.03 -15.74
N ASN A 106 12.08 23.91 -16.37
CA ASN A 106 10.61 23.85 -16.37
C ASN A 106 10.08 24.32 -17.73
N GLY A 107 10.65 23.78 -18.81
CA GLY A 107 10.07 23.94 -20.15
C GLY A 107 10.15 25.37 -20.67
N GLU A 108 11.06 26.20 -20.16
CA GLU A 108 11.17 27.58 -20.64
C GLU A 108 11.64 27.57 -22.11
N TYR A 109 10.85 28.20 -22.99
CA TYR A 109 11.16 28.27 -24.42
C TYR A 109 12.57 28.85 -24.69
N GLU A 110 12.96 29.84 -23.87
CA GLU A 110 14.28 30.48 -23.94
C GLU A 110 15.42 29.53 -23.51
N SER A 111 15.19 28.66 -22.52
CA SER A 111 16.12 27.61 -22.12
C SER A 111 16.30 26.58 -23.22
N HIS A 112 15.21 26.08 -23.82
CA HIS A 112 15.26 25.15 -24.95
C HIS A 112 16.05 25.72 -26.12
N THR A 113 15.74 26.95 -26.52
CA THR A 113 16.42 27.61 -27.65
C THR A 113 17.93 27.76 -27.38
N ALA A 114 18.30 28.12 -26.15
CA ALA A 114 19.70 28.27 -25.77
C ALA A 114 20.44 26.92 -25.70
N LEU A 115 19.83 25.89 -25.13
CA LEU A 115 20.41 24.55 -25.09
C LEU A 115 20.57 23.95 -26.50
N ALA A 116 19.54 24.04 -27.35
CA ALA A 116 19.62 23.55 -28.73
C ALA A 116 20.77 24.21 -29.50
N LYS A 117 21.05 25.50 -29.26
CA LYS A 117 22.23 26.16 -29.83
C LYS A 117 23.54 25.53 -29.33
N VAL A 118 23.67 25.29 -28.03
CA VAL A 118 24.86 24.66 -27.44
C VAL A 118 25.09 23.27 -28.03
N LEU A 119 24.02 22.48 -28.19
CA LEU A 119 24.08 21.14 -28.78
C LEU A 119 24.43 21.19 -30.28
N LYS A 120 23.82 22.08 -31.06
CA LYS A 120 24.18 22.27 -32.49
C LYS A 120 25.63 22.73 -32.65
N ASP A 121 26.11 23.61 -31.77
CA ASP A 121 27.52 24.03 -31.77
C ASP A 121 28.46 22.84 -31.47
N PHE A 122 28.04 21.91 -30.60
CA PHE A 122 28.73 20.64 -30.35
C PHE A 122 28.73 19.72 -31.57
N GLU A 123 27.58 19.46 -32.21
CA GLU A 123 27.54 18.63 -33.43
C GLU A 123 28.42 19.18 -34.53
N ASN A 124 28.36 20.49 -34.78
CA ASN A 124 29.11 21.15 -35.84
C ASN A 124 30.63 21.03 -35.65
N ARG A 125 31.11 20.97 -34.41
CA ARG A 125 32.55 20.91 -34.11
C ARG A 125 33.09 19.50 -33.94
N THR A 126 32.27 18.53 -33.51
CA THR A 126 32.69 17.14 -33.29
C THR A 126 32.30 16.18 -34.40
N GLY A 127 31.21 16.48 -35.12
CA GLY A 127 30.57 15.56 -36.07
C GLY A 127 29.70 14.47 -35.43
N ILE A 128 29.57 14.48 -34.10
CA ILE A 128 28.66 13.57 -33.36
C ILE A 128 27.23 14.07 -33.58
N GLN A 129 26.32 13.16 -33.93
CA GLN A 129 24.89 13.46 -34.08
C GLN A 129 24.19 13.36 -32.72
N VAL A 130 23.45 14.39 -32.33
CA VAL A 130 22.69 14.46 -31.08
C VAL A 130 21.26 14.05 -31.36
N LEU A 131 20.72 13.12 -30.56
CA LEU A 131 19.35 12.65 -30.65
C LEU A 131 18.66 12.94 -29.32
N VAL A 132 17.59 13.74 -29.39
CA VAL A 132 16.85 14.17 -28.20
C VAL A 132 15.42 13.65 -28.23
N ILE A 133 14.83 13.55 -27.05
CA ILE A 133 13.38 13.45 -26.83
C ILE A 133 13.01 14.36 -25.65
N ASN A 134 11.73 14.60 -25.42
CA ASN A 134 11.24 15.42 -24.31
C ASN A 134 11.04 14.58 -23.03
N GLY A 135 11.10 15.26 -21.87
CA GLY A 135 10.68 14.75 -20.56
C GLY A 135 9.45 15.46 -20.02
N ASN A 136 9.14 15.24 -18.74
CA ASN A 136 7.98 15.82 -18.06
C ASN A 136 8.15 17.31 -17.72
N HIS A 137 9.37 17.84 -17.74
CA HIS A 137 9.61 19.26 -17.52
C HIS A 137 9.56 20.11 -18.79
N ASP A 138 9.60 19.51 -19.98
CA ASP A 138 9.86 20.24 -21.22
C ASP A 138 8.63 20.91 -21.84
N ILE A 139 7.48 20.25 -21.81
CA ILE A 139 6.30 20.66 -22.59
C ILE A 139 5.20 21.17 -21.66
N ARG A 140 4.63 22.35 -21.94
CA ARG A 140 3.46 22.93 -21.21
C ARG A 140 3.59 22.91 -19.69
N LYS A 141 4.80 23.19 -19.20
CA LYS A 141 5.08 23.21 -17.78
C LYS A 141 4.64 24.55 -17.15
N ALA A 142 3.61 24.51 -16.30
CA ALA A 142 2.96 25.71 -15.79
C ALA A 142 3.87 26.66 -14.98
N ASN A 143 4.94 26.13 -14.39
CA ASN A 143 5.94 26.87 -13.62
C ASN A 143 7.19 27.25 -14.44
N ALA A 144 7.10 27.32 -15.77
CA ALA A 144 8.10 27.95 -16.61
C ALA A 144 8.35 29.39 -16.16
N THR A 145 9.56 29.69 -15.66
CA THR A 145 9.83 30.96 -14.99
C THR A 145 11.14 31.60 -15.45
N ARG A 146 11.21 32.92 -15.28
CA ARG A 146 12.45 33.69 -15.29
C ARG A 146 12.64 34.35 -13.94
N PHE A 147 13.87 34.65 -13.57
CA PHE A 147 14.18 35.35 -12.34
C PHE A 147 14.32 36.87 -12.60
N LEU A 148 13.56 37.67 -11.86
CA LEU A 148 13.55 39.13 -11.99
C LEU A 148 13.28 39.77 -10.61
N ASN A 149 14.14 40.71 -10.21
CA ASN A 149 14.03 41.47 -8.96
C ASN A 149 13.78 40.58 -7.73
N GLY A 150 14.64 39.58 -7.52
CA GLY A 150 14.55 38.66 -6.39
C GLY A 150 13.43 37.62 -6.43
N LYS A 151 12.68 37.47 -7.54
CA LYS A 151 11.55 36.54 -7.64
C LYS A 151 11.49 35.78 -8.96
N TYR A 152 10.94 34.57 -8.91
CA TYR A 152 10.50 33.85 -10.10
C TYR A 152 9.22 34.50 -10.64
N VAL A 153 9.20 34.83 -11.93
CA VAL A 153 8.04 35.35 -12.65
C VAL A 153 7.78 34.49 -13.89
N PRO A 154 6.51 34.27 -14.30
CA PRO A 154 6.21 33.43 -15.45
C PRO A 154 6.94 33.86 -16.73
N THR A 155 7.36 32.88 -17.54
CA THR A 155 7.90 33.10 -18.89
C THR A 155 7.20 32.16 -19.88
N LYS A 156 7.46 32.33 -21.18
CA LYS A 156 6.89 31.44 -22.21
C LYS A 156 7.39 30.00 -21.98
N TRP A 157 6.48 29.05 -21.78
CA TRP A 157 6.78 27.62 -21.84
C TRP A 157 6.83 27.10 -23.28
N CYS A 158 7.38 25.91 -23.47
CA CYS A 158 7.43 25.22 -24.76
C CYS A 158 6.10 24.52 -25.07
N GLU A 159 5.56 24.73 -26.26
CA GLU A 159 4.52 23.86 -26.83
C GLU A 159 5.19 22.64 -27.52
N PRO A 160 4.47 21.53 -27.77
CA PRO A 160 5.02 20.40 -28.49
C PRO A 160 5.62 20.79 -29.86
N GLU A 161 4.94 21.66 -30.61
CA GLU A 161 5.42 22.12 -31.91
C GLU A 161 6.67 22.99 -31.77
N ASP A 162 6.75 23.82 -30.73
CA ASP A 162 7.96 24.61 -30.43
C ASP A 162 9.15 23.68 -30.19
N PHE A 163 8.97 22.58 -29.43
CA PHE A 163 10.03 21.61 -29.16
C PHE A 163 10.52 20.96 -30.45
N ARG A 164 9.59 20.47 -31.28
CA ARG A 164 9.93 19.87 -32.58
C ARG A 164 10.69 20.85 -33.48
N ASP A 165 10.30 22.12 -33.50
CA ASP A 165 10.96 23.15 -34.32
C ASP A 165 12.35 23.53 -33.78
N ILE A 166 12.49 23.69 -32.45
CA ILE A 166 13.76 24.06 -31.81
C ILE A 166 14.82 22.97 -32.02
N TYR A 167 14.42 21.71 -31.85
CA TYR A 167 15.29 20.54 -31.94
C TYR A 167 15.26 19.86 -33.31
N ALA A 168 14.71 20.50 -34.35
CA ALA A 168 14.49 19.89 -35.67
C ALA A 168 15.74 19.22 -36.29
N ASP A 169 16.94 19.76 -36.03
CA ASP A 169 18.21 19.24 -36.55
C ASP A 169 18.99 18.42 -35.49
N LEU A 170 18.32 17.97 -34.42
CA LEU A 170 18.91 17.21 -33.30
C LEU A 170 18.21 15.86 -33.17
N GLY A 171 18.21 15.10 -34.27
CA GLY A 171 17.69 13.74 -34.38
C GLY A 171 16.41 13.64 -35.21
N TYR A 172 15.53 14.66 -35.16
CA TYR A 172 14.30 14.70 -35.94
C TYR A 172 14.54 14.80 -37.45
N ASP A 173 15.66 15.35 -37.88
CA ASP A 173 16.12 15.42 -39.27
C ASP A 173 16.59 14.07 -39.81
N LEU A 174 16.97 13.15 -38.92
CA LEU A 174 17.32 11.75 -39.24
C LEU A 174 16.09 10.84 -39.29
N ALA A 175 14.95 11.29 -38.78
CA ALA A 175 13.74 10.47 -38.67
C ALA A 175 13.15 10.13 -40.04
N ASP A 176 12.84 8.85 -40.23
CA ASP A 176 12.11 8.35 -41.40
C ASP A 176 10.66 7.93 -41.07
N SER A 177 10.32 7.90 -39.78
CA SER A 177 8.98 7.63 -39.26
C SER A 177 8.69 8.53 -38.06
N PHE A 178 7.48 9.06 -38.01
CA PHE A 178 6.96 9.86 -36.90
C PHE A 178 5.67 9.23 -36.40
N PHE A 179 5.46 9.25 -35.09
CA PHE A 179 4.14 8.93 -34.56
C PHE A 179 3.17 10.09 -34.87
N THR A 180 1.93 9.74 -35.17
CA THR A 180 0.83 10.70 -35.31
C THR A 180 -0.33 10.21 -34.46
N PRO A 181 -0.71 10.93 -33.39
CA PRO A 181 -1.82 10.52 -32.55
C PRO A 181 -3.15 10.53 -33.31
N SER A 182 -4.13 9.79 -32.82
CA SER A 182 -5.50 9.83 -33.35
C SER A 182 -6.08 11.24 -33.37
N ALA A 183 -7.02 11.48 -34.29
CA ALA A 183 -7.61 12.80 -34.47
C ALA A 183 -8.23 13.34 -33.16
N GLY A 184 -7.70 14.47 -32.68
CA GLY A 184 -8.13 15.10 -31.42
C GLY A 184 -7.23 14.83 -30.23
N ASN A 185 -6.25 13.94 -30.37
CA ASN A 185 -5.23 13.64 -29.37
C ASN A 185 -3.90 14.33 -29.72
N GLU A 186 -3.07 14.57 -28.71
CA GLU A 186 -1.75 15.19 -28.87
C GLU A 186 -0.64 14.40 -28.16
N ALA A 187 -0.97 13.48 -27.25
CA ALA A 187 0.03 12.76 -26.48
C ALA A 187 0.96 11.93 -27.37
N GLY A 188 2.25 11.92 -27.03
CA GLY A 188 3.27 11.14 -27.71
C GLY A 188 3.68 11.67 -29.07
N GLN A 189 3.10 12.77 -29.54
CA GLN A 189 3.28 13.26 -30.91
C GLN A 189 4.72 13.66 -31.25
N LEU A 190 5.61 13.79 -30.26
CA LEU A 190 7.04 14.03 -30.46
C LEU A 190 7.83 12.75 -30.75
N SER A 191 7.24 11.57 -30.66
CA SER A 191 7.93 10.31 -30.95
C SER A 191 8.35 10.19 -32.41
N TYR A 192 9.53 9.63 -32.63
CA TYR A 192 10.10 9.40 -33.97
C TYR A 192 10.99 8.16 -33.99
N ALA A 193 11.24 7.64 -35.19
CA ALA A 193 12.17 6.54 -35.40
C ALA A 193 13.11 6.85 -36.57
N ALA A 194 14.36 6.42 -36.40
CA ALA A 194 15.45 6.64 -37.35
C ALA A 194 16.27 5.36 -37.48
N THR A 195 16.93 5.20 -38.63
CA THR A 195 17.87 4.10 -38.86
C THR A 195 19.29 4.60 -38.62
N LEU A 196 19.98 4.02 -37.64
CA LEU A 196 21.36 4.36 -37.32
C LEU A 196 22.35 3.44 -38.05
N ASP A 197 23.60 3.89 -38.12
CA ASP A 197 24.73 3.07 -38.57
C ASP A 197 24.82 1.74 -37.80
N GLY A 198 25.46 0.71 -38.38
CA GLY A 198 25.66 -0.59 -37.71
C GLY A 198 24.42 -1.50 -37.70
N GLY A 199 23.35 -1.11 -38.39
CA GLY A 199 22.14 -1.91 -38.52
C GLY A 199 21.24 -1.84 -37.28
N TYR A 200 21.06 -0.65 -36.72
CA TYR A 200 20.19 -0.42 -35.58
C TYR A 200 19.00 0.46 -35.97
N ARG A 201 17.81 0.10 -35.46
CA ARG A 201 16.63 0.95 -35.46
C ARG A 201 16.57 1.68 -34.13
N PHE A 202 16.62 2.99 -34.18
CA PHE A 202 16.43 3.84 -33.00
C PHE A 202 15.00 4.33 -32.94
N ILE A 203 14.36 4.21 -31.77
CA ILE A 203 12.99 4.65 -31.53
C ILE A 203 13.00 5.57 -30.31
N ALA A 204 12.78 6.87 -30.54
CA ALA A 204 12.62 7.87 -29.50
C ALA A 204 11.13 8.05 -29.18
N LEU A 205 10.78 7.87 -27.92
CA LEU A 205 9.41 7.74 -27.44
C LEU A 205 9.10 8.88 -26.48
N ASP A 206 8.15 9.71 -26.88
CA ASP A 206 7.53 10.72 -26.04
C ASP A 206 6.44 10.06 -25.21
N CYS A 207 6.76 9.78 -23.94
CA CYS A 207 5.79 9.23 -22.99
C CYS A 207 5.28 10.27 -22.00
N ALA A 208 5.59 11.56 -22.19
CA ALA A 208 5.24 12.60 -21.24
C ALA A 208 3.74 12.95 -21.31
N CYS A 209 3.11 13.08 -20.14
CA CYS A 209 1.70 13.44 -20.03
C CYS A 209 1.52 14.97 -19.97
N TYR A 210 1.37 15.63 -21.13
CA TYR A 210 1.21 17.09 -21.23
C TYR A 210 -0.05 17.57 -21.97
N SER A 211 -0.92 16.65 -22.37
CA SER A 211 -2.10 16.92 -23.19
C SER A 211 -3.36 16.32 -22.58
N SER A 212 -4.51 16.94 -22.87
CA SER A 212 -5.79 16.61 -22.24
C SER A 212 -6.27 15.17 -22.47
N ASP A 213 -5.81 14.51 -23.54
CA ASP A 213 -6.13 13.11 -23.84
C ASP A 213 -5.44 12.12 -22.90
N MET A 214 -4.31 12.51 -22.30
CA MET A 214 -3.58 11.68 -21.34
C MET A 214 -3.54 12.24 -19.93
N HIS A 215 -3.69 13.55 -19.70
CA HIS A 215 -3.62 14.19 -18.38
C HIS A 215 -4.72 13.70 -17.42
N SER A 216 -4.40 13.46 -16.14
CA SER A 216 -5.34 12.88 -15.15
C SER A 216 -6.60 13.74 -14.90
N LYS A 217 -6.48 15.05 -15.08
CA LYS A 217 -7.57 16.05 -14.99
C LYS A 217 -8.10 16.55 -16.35
N GLY A 218 -7.63 15.97 -17.47
CA GLY A 218 -7.99 16.41 -18.82
C GLY A 218 -7.53 17.83 -19.17
N LEU A 219 -6.36 18.24 -18.69
CA LEU A 219 -5.77 19.56 -18.94
C LEU A 219 -4.62 19.46 -19.97
N ASN A 220 -4.33 20.57 -20.64
CA ASN A 220 -3.13 20.72 -21.48
C ASN A 220 -2.00 21.32 -20.63
N GLU A 221 -1.49 20.53 -19.69
CA GLU A 221 -0.45 20.90 -18.72
C GLU A 221 0.38 19.64 -18.42
N ALA A 222 1.67 19.78 -18.10
CA ALA A 222 2.52 18.63 -17.79
C ALA A 222 2.28 18.02 -16.41
N GLU A 223 2.23 16.69 -16.35
CA GLU A 223 2.30 15.88 -15.13
C GLU A 223 3.68 15.24 -14.96
N THR A 224 4.03 14.87 -13.73
CA THR A 224 5.30 14.17 -13.45
C THR A 224 5.34 12.75 -14.02
N ARG A 225 4.19 12.09 -14.21
CA ARG A 225 4.13 10.70 -14.67
C ARG A 225 4.33 10.56 -16.18
N GLY A 226 4.78 9.38 -16.59
CA GLY A 226 4.87 8.97 -18.00
C GLY A 226 3.91 7.83 -18.32
N ALA A 227 3.37 7.81 -19.55
CA ALA A 227 2.45 6.76 -19.98
C ALA A 227 2.48 6.55 -21.50
N PHE A 228 2.18 5.32 -21.92
CA PHE A 228 1.86 5.03 -23.31
C PHE A 228 0.36 5.18 -23.54
N SER A 229 -0.02 5.94 -24.57
CA SER A 229 -1.35 5.77 -25.17
C SER A 229 -1.41 4.45 -25.94
N ASP A 230 -2.61 3.89 -26.11
CA ASP A 230 -2.80 2.66 -26.89
C ASP A 230 -2.24 2.81 -28.32
N ASP A 231 -2.47 3.97 -28.95
CA ASP A 231 -1.99 4.29 -30.30
C ASP A 231 -0.46 4.37 -30.36
N LEU A 232 0.19 4.99 -29.37
CA LEU A 232 1.65 5.10 -29.30
C LEU A 232 2.28 3.71 -29.13
N LEU A 233 1.71 2.88 -28.25
CA LEU A 233 2.18 1.52 -28.06
C LEU A 233 2.02 0.71 -29.36
N GLU A 234 0.86 0.78 -30.02
CA GLU A 234 0.65 0.09 -31.29
C GLU A 234 1.63 0.56 -32.37
N TRP A 235 1.86 1.87 -32.51
CA TRP A 235 2.85 2.41 -33.43
C TRP A 235 4.26 1.89 -33.12
N THR A 236 4.66 1.89 -31.85
CA THR A 236 5.97 1.40 -31.40
C THR A 236 6.16 -0.07 -31.76
N LEU A 237 5.16 -0.92 -31.47
CA LEU A 237 5.19 -2.34 -31.82
C LEU A 237 5.31 -2.56 -33.34
N ASN A 238 4.67 -1.71 -34.15
CA ASN A 238 4.78 -1.75 -35.60
C ASN A 238 6.17 -1.31 -36.10
N GLU A 239 6.80 -0.32 -35.48
CA GLU A 239 8.18 0.08 -35.79
C GLU A 239 9.19 -1.00 -35.45
N ILE A 240 9.04 -1.65 -34.28
CA ILE A 240 9.84 -2.81 -33.89
C ILE A 240 9.68 -3.94 -34.91
N LYS A 241 8.44 -4.22 -35.33
CA LYS A 241 8.15 -5.24 -36.34
C LYS A 241 8.84 -4.93 -37.67
N LYS A 242 8.77 -3.69 -38.17
CA LYS A 242 9.47 -3.27 -39.40
C LYS A 242 10.99 -3.45 -39.26
N ALA A 243 11.56 -3.03 -38.14
CA ALA A 243 12.98 -3.20 -37.85
C ALA A 243 13.41 -4.67 -37.95
N LYS A 244 12.63 -5.59 -37.37
CA LYS A 244 12.86 -7.03 -37.48
C LYS A 244 12.78 -7.54 -38.92
N GLU A 245 11.80 -7.08 -39.69
CA GLU A 245 11.67 -7.43 -41.12
C GLU A 245 12.89 -6.98 -41.94
N ASP A 246 13.50 -5.85 -41.56
CA ASP A 246 14.69 -5.28 -42.18
C ASP A 246 16.03 -5.79 -41.60
N GLY A 247 15.98 -6.67 -40.58
CA GLY A 247 17.18 -7.22 -39.92
C GLY A 247 17.93 -6.22 -39.03
N LEU A 248 17.23 -5.19 -38.57
CA LEU A 248 17.75 -4.16 -37.68
C LEU A 248 17.50 -4.53 -36.21
N GLU A 249 18.45 -4.21 -35.35
CA GLU A 249 18.31 -4.36 -33.90
C GLU A 249 17.69 -3.10 -33.31
N VAL A 250 16.73 -3.22 -32.39
CA VAL A 250 16.02 -2.06 -31.85
C VAL A 250 16.69 -1.53 -30.58
N ILE A 251 16.92 -0.22 -30.57
CA ILE A 251 17.30 0.58 -29.39
C ILE A 251 16.17 1.57 -29.11
N GLY A 252 15.61 1.50 -27.91
CA GLY A 252 14.62 2.47 -27.41
C GLY A 252 15.27 3.63 -26.67
N MET A 253 14.62 4.79 -26.70
CA MET A 253 14.92 5.93 -25.82
C MET A 253 13.62 6.59 -25.40
N THR A 254 13.45 6.80 -24.10
CA THR A 254 12.33 7.57 -23.52
C THR A 254 12.85 8.23 -22.25
N HIS A 255 12.17 9.26 -21.77
CA HIS A 255 12.57 9.91 -20.53
C HIS A 255 12.34 9.04 -19.28
N PHE A 256 11.19 8.36 -19.23
CA PHE A 256 10.72 7.61 -18.06
C PHE A 256 11.24 6.17 -18.05
N ASN A 257 11.49 5.62 -16.87
CA ASN A 257 11.91 4.23 -16.74
C ASN A 257 10.84 3.28 -17.30
N ILE A 258 11.26 2.28 -18.07
CA ILE A 258 10.45 1.18 -18.59
C ILE A 258 10.52 -0.05 -17.67
N VAL A 259 11.57 -0.16 -16.86
CA VAL A 259 11.75 -1.19 -15.83
C VAL A 259 11.98 -0.50 -14.48
N GLU A 260 11.53 -1.10 -13.38
CA GLU A 260 11.90 -0.61 -12.05
C GLU A 260 13.41 -0.76 -11.80
N HIS A 261 14.02 0.31 -11.30
CA HIS A 261 15.44 0.41 -10.94
C HIS A 261 15.72 0.09 -9.47
N TYR A 262 14.68 -0.10 -8.65
CA TYR A 262 14.80 -0.73 -7.34
C TYR A 262 13.47 -1.41 -6.99
N ASP A 263 13.51 -2.38 -6.07
CA ASP A 263 12.31 -3.08 -5.63
C ASP A 263 11.30 -2.08 -5.05
N HIS A 264 10.06 -2.11 -5.53
CA HIS A 264 8.96 -1.22 -5.11
C HIS A 264 9.03 0.24 -5.62
N GLU A 265 9.83 0.55 -6.64
CA GLU A 265 9.78 1.86 -7.32
C GLU A 265 8.35 2.20 -7.78
N ASP A 266 7.63 1.23 -8.33
CA ASP A 266 6.31 1.40 -8.89
C ASP A 266 5.26 1.85 -7.87
N ASN A 267 5.47 1.62 -6.57
CA ASN A 267 4.50 1.94 -5.54
C ASN A 267 4.96 3.07 -4.62
N THR A 268 6.27 3.26 -4.43
CA THR A 268 6.85 4.36 -3.64
C THR A 268 7.19 5.59 -4.47
N MET A 269 7.48 5.42 -5.76
CA MET A 269 7.80 6.47 -6.75
C MET A 269 7.02 6.30 -8.06
N GLN A 270 5.71 6.03 -7.96
CA GLN A 270 4.76 5.77 -9.05
C GLN A 270 4.92 6.62 -10.33
N ALA A 271 5.26 7.89 -10.21
CA ALA A 271 5.38 8.79 -11.36
C ALA A 271 6.72 8.69 -12.11
N PHE A 272 7.63 7.81 -11.68
CA PHE A 272 9.01 7.73 -12.19
C PHE A 272 9.27 6.56 -13.14
N VAL A 273 8.53 5.46 -12.95
CA VAL A 273 8.37 4.41 -13.94
C VAL A 273 7.09 4.66 -14.76
N ILE A 274 7.07 4.26 -16.03
CA ILE A 274 5.88 4.43 -16.88
C ILE A 274 4.64 3.73 -16.30
N ASP A 275 3.46 4.31 -16.50
CA ASP A 275 2.20 3.68 -16.09
C ASP A 275 2.05 2.28 -16.71
N ASN A 276 1.65 1.30 -15.89
CA ASN A 276 1.54 -0.12 -16.27
C ASN A 276 2.85 -0.70 -16.84
N TRP A 277 4.00 -0.29 -16.30
CA TRP A 277 5.34 -0.64 -16.80
C TRP A 277 5.52 -2.12 -17.14
N GLN A 278 5.06 -3.05 -16.29
CA GLN A 278 5.20 -4.50 -16.55
C GLN A 278 4.54 -4.90 -17.87
N GLU A 279 3.33 -4.40 -18.14
CA GLU A 279 2.60 -4.77 -19.36
C GLU A 279 3.25 -4.17 -20.61
N VAL A 280 3.68 -2.92 -20.57
CA VAL A 280 4.31 -2.30 -21.74
C VAL A 280 5.74 -2.81 -21.94
N CYS A 281 6.55 -2.92 -20.89
CA CYS A 281 7.89 -3.51 -20.94
C CYS A 281 7.86 -4.90 -21.56
N GLU A 282 6.96 -5.78 -21.10
CA GLU A 282 6.85 -7.13 -21.66
C GLU A 282 6.40 -7.13 -23.12
N LYS A 283 5.47 -6.26 -23.51
CA LYS A 283 5.06 -6.13 -24.92
C LYS A 283 6.20 -5.64 -25.81
N LEU A 284 7.01 -4.69 -25.35
CA LEU A 284 8.17 -4.16 -26.07
C LEU A 284 9.27 -5.22 -26.19
N ALA A 285 9.59 -5.92 -25.10
CA ALA A 285 10.55 -7.02 -25.08
C ALA A 285 10.13 -8.16 -26.00
N ASP A 286 8.86 -8.58 -25.93
CA ASP A 286 8.29 -9.62 -26.78
C ASP A 286 8.26 -9.23 -28.26
N ALA A 287 8.05 -7.94 -28.54
CA ALA A 287 8.15 -7.41 -29.89
C ALA A 287 9.61 -7.37 -30.38
N GLY A 288 10.59 -7.27 -29.48
CA GLY A 288 12.04 -7.36 -29.73
C GLY A 288 12.84 -6.09 -29.52
N MET A 289 12.38 -5.20 -28.63
CA MET A 289 13.22 -4.15 -28.07
C MET A 289 13.88 -4.70 -26.81
N HIS A 290 15.21 -4.79 -26.81
CA HIS A 290 15.97 -5.41 -25.71
C HIS A 290 16.80 -4.41 -24.91
N PHE A 291 16.99 -3.19 -25.42
CA PHE A 291 17.74 -2.12 -24.77
C PHE A 291 16.98 -0.81 -24.86
N ALA A 292 16.83 -0.11 -23.74
CA ALA A 292 16.24 1.21 -23.62
C ALA A 292 17.16 2.15 -22.82
N PHE A 293 17.17 3.43 -23.18
CA PHE A 293 17.88 4.50 -22.46
C PHE A 293 16.90 5.48 -21.86
N THR A 294 17.07 5.75 -20.57
CA THR A 294 16.11 6.51 -19.72
C THR A 294 16.82 7.49 -18.79
N GLY A 295 16.03 8.29 -18.07
CA GLY A 295 16.44 9.33 -17.13
C GLY A 295 15.44 9.48 -15.99
N HIS A 296 14.99 10.71 -15.72
CA HIS A 296 13.86 11.08 -14.84
C HIS A 296 14.05 10.86 -13.34
N LEU A 297 14.43 9.65 -12.90
CA LEU A 297 14.81 9.40 -11.50
C LEU A 297 16.07 10.17 -11.09
N HIS A 298 16.88 10.57 -12.07
CA HIS A 298 18.25 11.07 -11.90
C HIS A 298 19.22 10.04 -11.30
N PHE A 299 18.81 8.77 -11.19
CA PHE A 299 19.62 7.70 -10.63
C PHE A 299 20.65 7.21 -11.64
N HIS A 300 21.72 6.62 -11.13
CA HIS A 300 22.70 5.94 -11.94
C HIS A 300 22.47 4.44 -11.85
N ASP A 301 21.68 3.86 -12.77
CA ASP A 301 21.38 2.43 -12.65
C ASP A 301 21.10 1.72 -13.99
N VAL A 302 21.15 0.38 -13.99
CA VAL A 302 20.78 -0.50 -15.10
C VAL A 302 19.93 -1.66 -14.60
N ALA A 303 18.67 -1.70 -15.01
CA ALA A 303 17.72 -2.71 -14.59
C ALA A 303 17.38 -3.68 -15.73
N GLN A 304 16.95 -4.90 -15.37
CA GLN A 304 16.42 -5.87 -16.34
C GLN A 304 15.11 -6.49 -15.90
N TRP A 305 14.22 -6.67 -16.86
CA TRP A 305 12.99 -7.45 -16.68
C TRP A 305 12.89 -8.56 -17.73
N THR A 306 12.41 -9.73 -17.31
CA THR A 306 12.15 -10.86 -18.22
C THR A 306 10.64 -11.06 -18.37
N SER A 307 10.17 -11.09 -19.62
CA SER A 307 8.77 -11.34 -19.97
C SER A 307 8.36 -12.79 -19.74
N ASP A 308 7.05 -13.07 -19.80
CA ASP A 308 6.53 -14.44 -19.74
C ASP A 308 7.00 -15.35 -20.88
N ASN A 309 7.43 -14.76 -21.99
CA ASN A 309 7.92 -15.49 -23.15
C ASN A 309 9.45 -15.66 -23.13
N GLY A 310 10.11 -15.24 -22.05
CA GLY A 310 11.54 -15.33 -21.83
C GLY A 310 12.35 -14.22 -22.49
N GLU A 311 11.70 -13.20 -23.06
CA GLU A 311 12.42 -12.05 -23.63
C GLU A 311 12.85 -11.09 -22.53
N THR A 312 14.00 -10.44 -22.70
CA THR A 312 14.54 -9.53 -21.69
C THR A 312 14.55 -8.09 -22.19
N MET A 313 14.12 -7.16 -21.35
CA MET A 313 14.34 -5.72 -21.50
C MET A 313 15.47 -5.31 -20.58
N THR A 314 16.45 -4.58 -21.10
CA THR A 314 17.46 -3.86 -20.30
C THR A 314 17.16 -2.37 -20.37
N ASP A 315 16.91 -1.76 -19.22
CA ASP A 315 16.70 -0.32 -19.07
C ASP A 315 17.94 0.34 -18.47
N CYS A 316 18.43 1.40 -19.11
CA CYS A 316 19.65 2.09 -18.75
C CYS A 316 19.36 3.53 -18.33
N SER A 317 18.98 3.72 -17.06
CA SER A 317 18.76 5.05 -16.48
C SER A 317 20.09 5.77 -16.25
N THR A 318 20.26 6.91 -16.90
CA THR A 318 21.46 7.74 -16.79
C THR A 318 21.21 8.89 -15.83
N ALA A 319 22.10 9.06 -14.85
CA ALA A 319 21.98 10.11 -13.85
C ALA A 319 21.88 11.51 -14.47
N SER A 320 21.23 12.41 -13.74
CA SER A 320 21.16 13.82 -14.15
C SER A 320 22.54 14.45 -14.18
N VAL A 321 22.83 15.23 -15.22
CA VAL A 321 24.04 16.07 -15.23
C VAL A 321 23.96 17.22 -14.23
N GLN A 322 22.77 17.56 -13.72
CA GLN A 322 22.56 18.63 -12.74
C GLN A 322 22.67 18.15 -11.29
N VAL A 323 22.18 16.95 -10.98
CA VAL A 323 22.09 16.41 -9.63
C VAL A 323 23.23 15.42 -9.39
N PHE A 324 23.71 15.32 -8.15
CA PHE A 324 24.64 14.26 -7.76
C PHE A 324 24.14 12.89 -8.25
N PRO A 325 24.99 12.05 -8.88
CA PRO A 325 26.45 12.15 -8.94
C PRO A 325 27.04 12.89 -10.16
N ASN A 326 26.20 13.47 -11.03
CA ASN A 326 26.62 14.16 -12.25
C ASN A 326 27.42 13.24 -13.20
N TYR A 327 26.86 12.08 -13.52
CA TYR A 327 27.49 11.10 -14.40
C TYR A 327 26.99 11.19 -15.84
N THR A 328 27.82 10.72 -16.76
CA THR A 328 27.50 10.45 -18.17
C THR A 328 27.90 9.02 -18.50
N ARG A 329 27.34 8.44 -19.56
CA ARG A 329 27.69 7.10 -20.02
C ARG A 329 28.25 7.12 -21.44
N THR A 330 29.17 6.21 -21.70
CA THR A 330 29.59 5.83 -23.06
C THR A 330 29.24 4.38 -23.26
N VAL A 331 28.52 4.10 -24.34
CA VAL A 331 27.95 2.78 -24.62
C VAL A 331 28.37 2.33 -26.00
N THR A 332 28.89 1.11 -26.11
CA THR A 332 29.24 0.48 -27.38
C THR A 332 28.39 -0.75 -27.60
N PHE A 333 27.60 -0.74 -28.68
CA PHE A 333 26.86 -1.90 -29.12
C PHE A 333 27.62 -2.67 -30.19
N SER A 334 27.65 -3.99 -30.04
CA SER A 334 28.26 -4.91 -30.99
C SER A 334 27.32 -6.09 -31.26
N LYS A 335 27.30 -6.57 -32.50
CA LYS A 335 26.54 -7.76 -32.89
C LYS A 335 27.46 -8.97 -32.94
N GLY A 336 27.11 -10.01 -32.18
CA GLY A 336 27.78 -11.30 -32.20
C GLY A 336 27.48 -12.07 -33.49
N THR A 337 28.40 -12.94 -33.89
CA THR A 337 28.21 -13.82 -35.06
C THR A 337 27.11 -14.86 -34.86
N ASP A 338 26.70 -15.08 -33.61
CA ASP A 338 25.61 -15.96 -33.20
C ASP A 338 24.25 -15.25 -33.15
N GLY A 339 24.19 -13.96 -33.51
CA GLY A 339 22.98 -13.14 -33.46
C GLY A 339 22.73 -12.49 -32.11
N SER A 340 23.65 -12.60 -31.14
CA SER A 340 23.58 -11.84 -29.90
C SER A 340 23.86 -10.35 -30.13
N THR A 341 23.30 -9.51 -29.25
CA THR A 341 23.62 -8.08 -29.17
C THR A 341 24.26 -7.82 -27.82
N THR A 342 25.47 -7.26 -27.83
CA THR A 342 26.20 -6.90 -26.63
C THR A 342 26.25 -5.38 -26.48
N MET A 343 25.85 -4.90 -25.32
CA MET A 343 25.98 -3.52 -24.85
C MET A 343 27.09 -3.45 -23.80
N GLN A 344 28.19 -2.77 -24.12
CA GLN A 344 29.25 -2.45 -23.17
C GLN A 344 29.12 -1.00 -22.77
N TYR A 345 29.08 -0.67 -21.48
CA TYR A 345 29.02 0.72 -21.04
C TYR A 345 30.12 1.06 -20.03
N SER A 346 30.51 2.33 -20.03
CA SER A 346 31.34 2.94 -19.00
C SER A 346 30.75 4.27 -18.52
N THR A 347 30.87 4.52 -17.23
CA THR A 347 30.34 5.71 -16.54
C THR A 347 31.46 6.69 -16.27
N ASN A 348 31.21 7.98 -16.52
CA ASN A 348 32.21 9.02 -16.44
C ASN A 348 31.71 10.24 -15.66
N GLU A 349 32.58 10.76 -14.78
CA GLU A 349 32.39 12.05 -14.13
C GLU A 349 32.46 13.18 -15.16
N ILE A 350 31.51 14.12 -15.12
CA ILE A 350 31.45 15.21 -16.12
C ILE A 350 32.66 16.15 -16.09
N ASP A 351 33.39 16.24 -14.99
CA ASP A 351 34.52 17.15 -14.83
C ASP A 351 35.89 16.48 -15.01
N ASN A 352 35.91 15.26 -15.56
CA ASN A 352 37.13 14.54 -15.91
C ASN A 352 38.01 15.33 -16.90
N THR A 353 37.42 15.90 -17.95
CA THR A 353 38.16 16.69 -18.94
C THR A 353 38.24 18.18 -18.60
N LYS A 354 37.15 18.76 -18.09
CA LYS A 354 37.02 20.21 -17.89
C LYS A 354 36.52 20.54 -16.48
N GLN A 355 37.27 21.38 -15.77
CA GLN A 355 36.87 21.86 -14.44
C GLN A 355 35.62 22.76 -14.53
N ILE A 356 34.72 22.64 -13.56
CA ILE A 356 33.49 23.43 -13.52
C ILE A 356 33.80 24.83 -12.97
N GLU A 357 33.50 25.85 -13.78
CA GLU A 357 33.68 27.26 -13.45
C GLU A 357 32.42 28.06 -13.79
N ALA A 358 31.90 28.80 -12.82
CA ALA A 358 30.74 29.67 -13.01
C ALA A 358 30.85 30.93 -12.16
N PHE A 359 30.50 32.08 -12.76
CA PHE A 359 30.41 33.38 -12.08
C PHE A 359 31.68 33.78 -11.28
N GLY A 360 32.86 33.39 -11.77
CA GLY A 360 34.14 33.66 -11.12
C GLY A 360 34.50 32.70 -9.98
N THR A 361 33.68 31.67 -9.75
CA THR A 361 33.97 30.56 -8.83
C THR A 361 34.42 29.33 -9.61
N THR A 362 35.56 28.78 -9.21
CA THR A 362 36.07 27.48 -9.69
C THR A 362 35.76 26.43 -8.64
N TYR A 363 35.06 25.36 -9.03
CA TYR A 363 34.62 24.32 -8.10
C TYR A 363 35.67 23.20 -7.95
N PRO A 364 35.79 22.58 -6.75
CA PRO A 364 36.70 21.47 -6.54
C PRO A 364 36.37 20.25 -7.43
N LYS A 365 37.42 19.56 -7.90
CA LYS A 365 37.33 18.30 -8.64
C LYS A 365 37.70 17.12 -7.72
N PRO A 366 36.92 16.02 -7.69
CA PRO A 366 35.71 15.80 -8.49
C PRO A 366 34.51 16.58 -7.94
N TYR A 367 33.71 17.15 -8.83
CA TYR A 367 32.61 18.03 -8.49
C TYR A 367 31.49 17.31 -7.74
N LYS A 368 31.34 16.00 -7.91
CA LYS A 368 30.29 15.19 -7.26
C LYS A 368 30.21 15.40 -5.74
N TYR A 369 31.32 15.60 -5.03
CA TYR A 369 31.29 15.90 -3.59
C TYR A 369 30.68 17.27 -3.28
N THR A 370 30.95 18.25 -4.14
CA THR A 370 30.30 19.56 -4.06
C THR A 370 28.82 19.44 -4.40
N ALA A 371 28.46 18.68 -5.43
CA ALA A 371 27.08 18.44 -5.81
C ALA A 371 26.29 17.79 -4.67
N TYR A 372 26.82 16.73 -4.07
CA TYR A 372 26.22 16.07 -2.90
C TYR A 372 25.99 17.06 -1.75
N ALA A 373 26.97 17.91 -1.45
CA ALA A 373 26.83 18.91 -0.40
C ALA A 373 25.73 19.95 -0.70
N LEU A 374 25.65 20.42 -1.96
CA LEU A 374 24.64 21.38 -2.38
C LEU A 374 23.23 20.77 -2.42
N ASN A 375 23.10 19.55 -2.94
CA ASN A 375 21.84 18.85 -3.07
C ASN A 375 21.33 18.29 -1.73
N TYR A 376 22.21 17.73 -0.89
CA TYR A 376 21.83 16.93 0.29
C TYR A 376 22.46 17.37 1.63
N GLY A 377 23.14 18.53 1.68
CA GLY A 377 23.60 19.14 2.94
C GLY A 377 24.93 18.64 3.49
N GLY A 378 25.67 17.79 2.75
CA GLY A 378 27.07 17.48 3.06
C GLY A 378 27.28 16.82 4.42
N GLY A 379 26.38 15.90 4.79
CA GLY A 379 26.39 15.18 6.06
C GLY A 379 25.63 15.85 7.20
N ASP A 380 25.05 17.04 7.00
CA ASP A 380 24.09 17.65 7.93
C ASP A 380 22.68 17.54 7.36
N LEU A 381 22.00 16.43 7.63
CA LEU A 381 20.64 16.19 7.17
C LEU A 381 19.62 17.12 7.83
N SER A 382 19.90 17.61 9.05
CA SER A 382 19.03 18.58 9.69
C SER A 382 19.04 19.92 8.95
N ASP A 383 20.20 20.34 8.44
CA ASP A 383 20.30 21.53 7.57
C ASP A 383 19.52 21.35 6.28
N PHE A 384 19.71 20.20 5.62
CA PHE A 384 18.92 19.84 4.44
C PHE A 384 17.43 19.91 4.72
N GLY A 385 16.93 19.22 5.76
CA GLY A 385 15.51 19.25 6.12
C GLY A 385 14.99 20.64 6.49
N THR A 386 15.82 21.47 7.16
CA THR A 386 15.44 22.84 7.54
C THR A 386 15.31 23.75 6.32
N ARG A 387 16.22 23.65 5.33
CA ARG A 387 16.13 24.42 4.08
C ARG A 387 14.86 24.13 3.29
N TYR A 388 14.43 22.87 3.24
CA TYR A 388 13.15 22.50 2.61
C TYR A 388 11.97 23.18 3.31
N VAL A 389 11.93 23.15 4.64
CA VAL A 389 10.85 23.82 5.39
C VAL A 389 10.92 25.34 5.21
N GLU A 390 12.11 25.93 5.13
CA GLU A 390 12.29 27.35 4.84
C GLU A 390 11.71 27.74 3.49
N TYR A 391 11.92 26.92 2.47
CA TYR A 391 11.31 27.14 1.17
C TYR A 391 9.79 27.16 1.25
N PHE A 392 9.17 26.15 1.88
CA PHE A 392 7.70 26.10 2.02
C PHE A 392 7.15 27.28 2.81
N LEU A 393 7.79 27.63 3.93
CA LEU A 393 7.36 28.73 4.79
C LEU A 393 7.54 30.11 4.13
N THR A 394 8.56 30.30 3.32
CA THR A 394 8.87 31.65 2.78
C THR A 394 8.36 31.86 1.35
N GLN A 395 8.24 30.79 0.55
CA GLN A 395 7.91 30.89 -0.88
C GLN A 395 6.60 30.20 -1.28
N SER A 396 6.00 29.36 -0.43
CA SER A 396 4.78 28.60 -0.76
C SER A 396 3.64 28.92 0.23
N ILE A 397 3.40 28.06 1.22
CA ILE A 397 2.23 28.15 2.11
C ILE A 397 2.23 29.37 3.03
N GLY A 398 3.40 29.89 3.41
CA GLY A 398 3.48 31.00 4.36
C GLY A 398 2.83 32.28 3.82
N PRO A 399 3.17 32.75 2.61
CA PRO A 399 2.46 33.84 1.94
C PRO A 399 0.93 33.66 1.87
N GLU A 400 0.44 32.45 1.55
CA GLU A 400 -1.00 32.17 1.51
C GLU A 400 -1.66 32.31 2.87
N ILE A 401 -1.02 31.79 3.93
CA ILE A 401 -1.51 31.90 5.31
C ILE A 401 -1.44 33.35 5.79
N GLN A 402 -0.40 34.10 5.43
CA GLN A 402 -0.27 35.52 5.77
C GLN A 402 -1.40 36.36 5.14
N GLU A 403 -1.80 36.04 3.91
CA GLU A 403 -2.91 36.69 3.22
C GLU A 403 -4.28 36.29 3.78
N ALA A 404 -4.55 34.99 3.91
CA ALA A 404 -5.85 34.47 4.34
C ALA A 404 -6.09 34.59 5.85
N GLY A 405 -5.02 34.55 6.64
CA GLY A 405 -5.04 34.32 8.08
C GLY A 405 -5.17 32.83 8.42
N LEU A 406 -4.39 32.33 9.39
CA LEU A 406 -4.29 30.91 9.74
C LEU A 406 -5.63 30.26 10.08
N TYR A 407 -6.52 30.96 10.78
CA TYR A 407 -7.85 30.42 11.08
C TYR A 407 -8.66 30.17 9.81
N ASN A 408 -8.71 31.13 8.88
CA ASN A 408 -9.51 30.99 7.65
C ASN A 408 -8.89 29.94 6.73
N TYR A 409 -7.55 29.86 6.69
CA TYR A 409 -6.85 28.80 5.98
C TYR A 409 -7.25 27.42 6.51
N LEU A 410 -7.24 27.22 7.83
CA LEU A 410 -7.66 25.97 8.46
C LEU A 410 -9.17 25.71 8.32
N ASP A 411 -10.02 26.74 8.36
CA ASP A 411 -11.47 26.62 8.18
C ASP A 411 -11.82 26.14 6.77
N ASN A 412 -11.15 26.68 5.75
CA ASN A 412 -11.28 26.22 4.37
C ASN A 412 -10.82 24.78 4.20
N LEU A 413 -9.83 24.35 4.98
CA LEU A 413 -9.28 22.99 4.90
C LEU A 413 -10.12 21.96 5.64
N LEU A 414 -10.65 22.31 6.82
CA LEU A 414 -11.22 21.35 7.77
C LEU A 414 -12.74 21.46 7.97
N ASP A 415 -13.36 22.56 7.53
CA ASP A 415 -14.73 22.93 7.92
C ASP A 415 -14.87 22.88 9.46
N ILE A 416 -14.33 23.90 10.12
CA ILE A 416 -14.26 23.95 11.59
C ILE A 416 -15.67 23.91 12.20
N ASP A 417 -16.70 24.40 11.48
CA ASP A 417 -18.10 24.30 11.91
C ASP A 417 -18.58 22.86 12.04
N SER A 418 -18.30 22.04 11.02
CA SER A 418 -18.63 20.62 11.03
C SER A 418 -17.85 19.88 12.12
N VAL A 419 -16.57 20.20 12.31
CA VAL A 419 -15.74 19.62 13.39
C VAL A 419 -16.33 19.92 14.76
N ILE A 420 -16.64 21.19 15.06
CA ILE A 420 -17.21 21.58 16.36
C ILE A 420 -18.61 20.97 16.53
N SER A 421 -19.44 20.94 15.48
CA SER A 421 -20.77 20.35 15.55
C SER A 421 -20.71 18.85 15.84
N ASN A 422 -19.75 18.13 15.27
CA ASN A 422 -19.51 16.73 15.58
C ASN A 422 -18.89 16.54 16.98
N LEU A 423 -18.11 17.50 17.49
CA LEU A 423 -17.62 17.48 18.87
C LEU A 423 -18.77 17.55 19.88
N LEU A 424 -19.78 18.38 19.59
CA LEU A 424 -20.91 18.66 20.48
C LEU A 424 -22.12 17.73 20.28
N LYS A 425 -22.07 16.77 19.34
CA LYS A 425 -23.22 15.91 18.99
C LYS A 425 -23.85 15.13 20.16
N ASN A 426 -23.07 14.85 21.21
CA ASN A 426 -23.51 14.09 22.39
C ASN A 426 -23.63 14.95 23.66
N THR A 427 -23.59 16.28 23.56
CA THR A 427 -23.73 17.17 24.71
C THR A 427 -25.13 17.82 24.75
N ASP A 428 -25.84 17.68 25.88
CA ASP A 428 -27.19 18.23 26.05
C ASP A 428 -27.13 19.73 26.40
N LEU A 429 -26.83 20.56 25.39
CA LEU A 429 -26.57 22.00 25.56
C LEU A 429 -27.74 22.91 25.11
N GLY A 430 -28.79 22.37 24.49
CA GLY A 430 -29.98 23.15 24.09
C GLY A 430 -29.66 24.43 23.31
N SER A 431 -30.31 25.56 23.64
CA SER A 431 -30.05 26.88 23.02
C SER A 431 -28.63 27.42 23.25
N ALA A 432 -27.84 26.78 24.12
CA ALA A 432 -26.44 27.11 24.33
C ALA A 432 -25.52 26.52 23.25
N ASP A 433 -25.96 25.57 22.40
CA ASP A 433 -25.13 24.99 21.32
C ASP A 433 -24.55 26.07 20.38
N GLY A 434 -25.37 27.01 19.93
CA GLY A 434 -24.91 28.14 19.09
C GLY A 434 -23.96 29.09 19.82
N ILE A 435 -24.14 29.27 21.12
CA ILE A 435 -23.28 30.11 21.96
C ILE A 435 -21.93 29.41 22.20
N THR A 436 -21.94 28.11 22.48
CA THR A 436 -20.77 27.25 22.67
C THR A 436 -19.93 27.16 21.39
N LYS A 437 -20.56 26.94 20.23
CA LYS A 437 -19.88 27.00 18.93
C LYS A 437 -19.22 28.34 18.68
N THR A 438 -19.91 29.44 19.00
CA THR A 438 -19.37 30.80 18.87
C THR A 438 -18.16 31.02 19.79
N ALA A 439 -18.24 30.54 21.03
CA ALA A 439 -17.14 30.62 22.00
C ALA A 439 -15.92 29.79 21.57
N ILE A 440 -16.11 28.54 21.14
CA ILE A 440 -15.03 27.66 20.66
C ILE A 440 -14.34 28.28 19.44
N LYS A 441 -15.11 28.80 18.47
CA LYS A 441 -14.53 29.52 17.32
C LYS A 441 -13.75 30.77 17.72
N ALA A 442 -14.21 31.52 18.72
CA ALA A 442 -13.50 32.70 19.21
C ALA A 442 -12.15 32.31 19.85
N VAL A 443 -12.12 31.21 20.61
CA VAL A 443 -10.89 30.62 21.13
C VAL A 443 -9.96 30.20 19.99
N LEU A 444 -10.46 29.41 19.04
CA LEU A 444 -9.67 28.93 17.89
C LEU A 444 -9.09 30.08 17.07
N LYS A 445 -9.87 31.13 16.80
CA LYS A 445 -9.40 32.35 16.11
C LYS A 445 -8.27 33.02 16.90
N SER A 446 -8.40 33.14 18.21
CA SER A 446 -7.38 33.73 19.08
C SER A 446 -6.09 32.90 19.10
N VAL A 447 -6.21 31.57 19.18
CA VAL A 447 -5.06 30.64 19.12
C VAL A 447 -4.38 30.75 17.76
N CYS A 448 -5.12 30.66 16.66
CA CYS A 448 -4.59 30.77 15.30
C CYS A 448 -3.86 32.10 15.08
N ALA A 449 -4.41 33.21 15.57
CA ALA A 449 -3.75 34.52 15.44
C ALA A 449 -2.41 34.59 16.20
N GLN A 450 -2.31 33.95 17.36
CA GLN A 450 -1.08 33.89 18.15
C GLN A 450 -0.03 33.00 17.47
N LEU A 451 -0.44 31.84 16.97
CA LEU A 451 0.44 30.92 16.24
C LEU A 451 0.93 31.53 14.93
N GLN A 452 0.06 32.18 14.16
CA GLN A 452 0.43 32.91 12.95
C GLN A 452 1.50 33.95 13.26
N LYS A 453 1.26 34.81 14.27
CA LYS A 453 2.20 35.86 14.64
C LYS A 453 3.57 35.31 15.06
N LYS A 454 3.61 34.16 15.75
CA LYS A 454 4.87 33.60 16.25
C LYS A 454 5.64 32.82 15.19
N TYR A 455 4.98 32.02 14.37
CA TYR A 455 5.64 31.04 13.49
C TYR A 455 5.51 31.34 11.99
N ILE A 456 4.47 32.07 11.56
CA ILE A 456 4.22 32.36 10.14
C ILE A 456 4.71 33.77 9.79
N ASP A 457 4.40 34.76 10.63
CA ASP A 457 4.88 36.14 10.43
C ASP A 457 6.36 36.30 10.82
N ASN A 458 6.90 35.33 11.56
CA ASN A 458 8.33 35.22 11.88
C ASN A 458 8.83 33.78 11.62
N PRO A 459 9.17 33.45 10.36
CA PRO A 459 9.55 32.09 9.97
C PRO A 459 10.80 31.58 10.68
N GLU A 460 11.70 32.45 11.15
CA GLU A 460 12.90 32.06 11.89
C GLU A 460 12.56 31.27 13.17
N ASN A 461 11.45 31.60 13.85
CA ASN A 461 11.00 30.85 15.02
C ASN A 461 10.57 29.42 14.64
N ALA A 462 9.86 29.26 13.53
CA ALA A 462 9.43 27.95 13.05
C ALA A 462 10.63 27.10 12.60
N LEU A 463 11.58 27.72 11.91
CA LEU A 463 12.79 27.04 11.44
C LEU A 463 13.69 26.60 12.58
N ASN A 464 13.87 27.43 13.60
CA ASN A 464 14.63 27.05 14.80
C ASN A 464 13.99 25.86 15.52
N LEU A 465 12.65 25.84 15.61
CA LEU A 465 11.92 24.71 16.19
C LEU A 465 12.11 23.44 15.35
N VAL A 466 11.94 23.53 14.04
CA VAL A 466 12.13 22.42 13.09
C VAL A 466 13.55 21.89 13.14
N ARG A 467 14.55 22.77 13.15
CA ARG A 467 15.96 22.38 13.26
C ARG A 467 16.24 21.62 14.55
N LYS A 468 15.73 22.11 15.69
CA LYS A 468 15.86 21.42 16.99
C LYS A 468 15.26 20.01 16.93
N VAL A 469 14.10 19.86 16.30
CA VAL A 469 13.42 18.57 16.12
C VAL A 469 14.23 17.62 15.25
N LEU A 470 14.70 18.10 14.08
CA LEU A 470 15.51 17.30 13.16
C LEU A 470 16.84 16.87 13.78
N ASP A 471 17.54 17.78 14.48
CA ASP A 471 18.80 17.45 15.15
C ASP A 471 18.61 16.33 16.19
N LYS A 472 17.50 16.37 16.95
CA LYS A 472 17.18 15.33 17.94
C LYS A 472 16.83 14.00 17.30
N LEU A 473 16.05 14.00 16.22
CA LEU A 473 15.68 12.78 15.50
C LEU A 473 16.89 12.16 14.79
N CYS A 474 17.70 12.96 14.08
CA CYS A 474 18.90 12.48 13.41
C CYS A 474 19.94 11.95 14.40
N ALA A 475 19.97 12.43 15.65
CA ALA A 475 20.91 11.98 16.67
C ALA A 475 20.57 10.65 17.35
N VAL A 476 19.41 10.05 17.06
CA VAL A 476 19.03 8.72 17.60
C VAL A 476 20.08 7.69 17.18
N GLU A 477 20.73 7.03 18.15
CA GLU A 477 21.71 5.98 17.85
C GLU A 477 20.99 4.73 17.32
N VAL A 478 21.29 4.34 16.08
CA VAL A 478 20.64 3.17 15.43
C VAL A 478 21.59 2.00 15.25
N SER A 479 22.89 2.20 15.51
CA SER A 479 23.89 1.16 15.53
C SER A 479 25.09 1.58 16.36
N SER A 480 25.65 0.63 17.10
CA SER A 480 26.95 0.79 17.77
C SER A 480 28.14 0.90 16.81
N LYS A 481 27.93 0.67 15.51
CA LYS A 481 28.97 0.70 14.48
C LYS A 481 28.99 2.05 13.77
N PRO A 482 30.17 2.60 13.45
CA PRO A 482 30.28 3.80 12.63
C PRO A 482 29.88 3.53 11.17
N CYS A 483 29.31 4.53 10.49
CA CYS A 483 28.95 4.51 9.06
C CYS A 483 30.16 4.61 8.11
N THR A 484 31.16 3.74 8.28
CA THR A 484 32.47 3.89 7.63
C THR A 484 32.42 3.85 6.11
N LYS A 485 31.56 3.04 5.49
CA LYS A 485 31.46 2.98 4.01
C LYS A 485 30.99 4.32 3.43
N TYR A 486 29.96 4.92 4.00
CA TYR A 486 29.50 6.27 3.62
C TYR A 486 30.60 7.32 3.82
N ILE A 487 31.28 7.30 4.97
CA ILE A 487 32.39 8.21 5.28
C ILE A 487 33.53 8.06 4.26
N ASP A 488 33.92 6.84 3.93
CA ASP A 488 35.00 6.55 2.99
C ASP A 488 34.61 6.95 1.55
N THR A 489 33.34 6.80 1.19
CA THR A 489 32.81 7.09 -0.15
C THR A 489 32.66 8.59 -0.40
N LEU A 490 32.07 9.33 0.56
CA LEU A 490 31.67 10.73 0.37
C LEU A 490 32.44 11.72 1.25
N GLY A 491 33.19 11.27 2.26
CA GLY A 491 34.02 12.12 3.11
C GLY A 491 33.26 12.86 4.23
N PHE A 492 32.00 12.52 4.46
CA PHE A 492 31.16 13.16 5.48
C PHE A 492 30.93 12.23 6.67
N GLY A 493 31.01 12.77 7.89
CA GLY A 493 30.74 12.04 9.14
C GLY A 493 31.97 11.91 10.05
N ASN A 494 31.86 11.06 11.08
CA ASN A 494 32.95 10.82 12.03
C ASN A 494 33.14 9.31 12.27
N PRO A 495 34.26 8.71 11.82
CA PRO A 495 34.45 7.26 11.89
C PRO A 495 34.67 6.73 13.32
N ASN A 496 34.76 7.61 14.31
CA ASN A 496 34.95 7.26 15.72
C ASN A 496 33.67 7.35 16.56
N LYS A 497 32.51 7.59 15.94
CA LYS A 497 31.21 7.67 16.62
C LYS A 497 30.31 6.52 16.18
N ASN A 498 29.44 6.07 17.09
CA ASN A 498 28.35 5.17 16.76
C ASN A 498 27.44 5.82 15.71
N GLY A 499 26.88 5.01 14.82
CA GLY A 499 26.04 5.47 13.74
C GLY A 499 24.64 5.84 14.24
N ASN A 500 24.16 6.99 13.79
CA ASN A 500 22.84 7.51 14.14
C ASN A 500 21.85 7.45 12.97
N PHE A 501 20.59 7.76 13.23
CA PHE A 501 19.53 7.72 12.23
C PHE A 501 19.82 8.63 11.04
N GLY A 502 20.45 9.79 11.28
CA GLY A 502 20.95 10.65 10.20
C GLY A 502 22.00 9.94 9.31
N ASP A 503 22.93 9.21 9.90
CA ASP A 503 23.93 8.43 9.16
C ASP A 503 23.30 7.31 8.33
N ALA A 504 22.22 6.69 8.82
CA ALA A 504 21.47 5.67 8.07
C ALA A 504 20.78 6.26 6.84
N VAL A 505 20.08 7.40 7.01
CA VAL A 505 19.42 8.10 5.89
C VAL A 505 20.45 8.61 4.87
N ALA A 506 21.57 9.16 5.33
CA ALA A 506 22.64 9.65 4.45
C ALA A 506 23.30 8.51 3.67
N SER A 507 23.54 7.37 4.31
CA SER A 507 24.01 6.16 3.65
C SER A 507 23.04 5.72 2.55
N VAL A 508 21.74 5.61 2.85
CA VAL A 508 20.69 5.24 1.86
C VAL A 508 20.70 6.16 0.64
N LEU A 509 20.76 7.49 0.85
CA LEU A 509 20.85 8.45 -0.26
C LEU A 509 22.14 8.26 -1.09
N ALA A 510 23.25 7.89 -0.44
CA ALA A 510 24.49 7.61 -1.13
C ALA A 510 24.39 6.34 -1.99
N TYR A 511 23.82 5.25 -1.47
CA TYR A 511 23.58 4.01 -2.22
C TYR A 511 22.79 4.30 -3.50
N MET A 512 21.58 4.86 -3.32
CA MET A 512 20.59 5.08 -4.39
C MET A 512 21.09 6.00 -5.52
N TYR A 513 21.76 7.11 -5.20
CA TYR A 513 22.22 8.02 -6.27
C TYR A 513 23.57 7.62 -6.85
N TYR A 514 24.43 6.99 -6.06
CA TYR A 514 25.76 6.59 -6.55
C TYR A 514 25.72 5.36 -7.45
N GLY A 515 24.67 4.53 -7.35
CA GLY A 515 24.53 3.29 -8.11
C GLY A 515 25.41 2.15 -7.58
N ASP A 516 25.72 2.16 -6.27
CA ASP A 516 26.48 1.10 -5.60
C ASP A 516 25.62 0.42 -4.53
N GLU A 517 24.40 0.01 -4.90
CA GLU A 517 23.38 -0.71 -4.08
C GLU A 517 23.83 -2.11 -3.63
N ASN A 518 25.10 -2.23 -3.23
CA ASN A 518 25.73 -3.41 -2.69
C ASN A 518 26.19 -3.15 -1.25
N ARG A 519 25.32 -3.42 -0.27
CA ARG A 519 25.66 -3.31 1.16
C ARG A 519 26.43 -4.50 1.74
N SER A 520 26.85 -5.48 0.93
CA SER A 520 27.41 -6.75 1.44
C SER A 520 28.68 -6.55 2.28
N ASP A 521 29.41 -5.47 2.04
CA ASP A 521 30.61 -5.05 2.77
C ASP A 521 30.38 -3.89 3.77
N ASP A 522 29.13 -3.50 3.99
CA ASP A 522 28.75 -2.40 4.91
C ASP A 522 28.27 -2.95 6.27
N PRO A 523 29.15 -3.01 7.28
CA PRO A 523 28.77 -3.56 8.58
C PRO A 523 27.76 -2.68 9.34
N PHE A 524 27.64 -1.38 9.01
CA PHE A 524 26.73 -0.44 9.66
C PHE A 524 25.31 -0.64 9.15
N ILE A 525 25.08 -0.55 7.83
CA ILE A 525 23.74 -0.74 7.25
C ILE A 525 23.17 -2.13 7.56
N ASN A 526 23.99 -3.17 7.52
CA ASN A 526 23.55 -4.52 7.90
C ASN A 526 23.11 -4.62 9.37
N ASP A 527 23.76 -3.87 10.27
CA ASP A 527 23.38 -3.81 11.69
C ASP A 527 22.09 -3.02 11.90
N VAL A 528 21.92 -1.90 11.18
CA VAL A 528 20.71 -1.08 11.18
C VAL A 528 19.50 -1.91 10.71
N LEU A 529 19.64 -2.62 9.60
CA LEU A 529 18.62 -3.51 9.06
C LEU A 529 18.24 -4.61 10.06
N ASP A 530 19.22 -5.29 10.67
CA ASP A 530 18.96 -6.33 11.67
C ASP A 530 18.21 -5.78 12.90
N ARG A 531 18.56 -4.58 13.36
CA ARG A 531 17.89 -3.93 14.49
C ARG A 531 16.47 -3.48 14.17
N PHE A 532 16.20 -2.96 12.96
CA PHE A 532 14.83 -2.68 12.51
C PHE A 532 14.01 -3.95 12.35
N TYR A 533 14.58 -5.01 11.78
CA TYR A 533 13.92 -6.32 11.68
C TYR A 533 13.54 -6.92 13.04
N ARG A 534 14.30 -6.58 14.09
CA ARG A 534 14.02 -6.95 15.49
C ARG A 534 13.12 -5.95 16.26
N GLY A 535 12.76 -4.82 15.66
CA GLY A 535 11.91 -3.78 16.28
C GLY A 535 12.63 -2.79 17.20
N GLU A 536 13.93 -2.97 17.46
CA GLU A 536 14.68 -2.19 18.46
C GLU A 536 14.76 -0.71 18.09
N ASN A 537 15.21 -0.42 16.87
CA ASN A 537 15.39 0.96 16.39
C ASN A 537 14.03 1.69 16.21
N ALA A 538 12.97 0.97 15.85
CA ALA A 538 11.66 1.57 15.66
C ALA A 538 11.08 2.09 16.99
N GLN A 539 11.27 1.34 18.08
CA GLN A 539 10.86 1.80 19.41
C GLN A 539 11.63 3.05 19.84
N GLU A 540 12.96 3.06 19.66
CA GLU A 540 13.79 4.22 20.03
C GLU A 540 13.41 5.49 19.24
N ILE A 541 13.10 5.33 17.94
CA ILE A 541 12.60 6.42 17.09
C ILE A 541 11.22 6.87 17.57
N PHE A 542 10.31 5.94 17.84
CA PHE A 542 8.97 6.27 18.34
C PHE A 542 9.01 7.02 19.67
N ASP A 543 9.80 6.55 20.63
CA ASP A 543 9.96 7.19 21.94
C ASP A 543 10.54 8.61 21.78
N THR A 544 11.51 8.78 20.88
CA THR A 544 12.12 10.08 20.58
C THR A 544 11.09 11.02 19.96
N LEU A 545 10.28 10.52 19.04
CA LEU A 545 9.20 11.28 18.39
C LEU A 545 8.09 11.66 19.38
N TYR A 546 7.68 10.73 20.26
CA TYR A 546 6.74 11.00 21.33
C TYR A 546 7.26 12.10 22.26
N ASP A 547 8.54 12.02 22.66
CA ASP A 547 9.20 13.03 23.49
C ASP A 547 9.28 14.39 22.79
N ILE A 548 9.63 14.41 21.50
CA ILE A 548 9.60 15.63 20.67
C ILE A 548 8.21 16.26 20.67
N VAL A 549 7.16 15.48 20.41
CA VAL A 549 5.81 16.02 20.27
C VAL A 549 5.26 16.47 21.61
N MET A 550 5.35 15.63 22.63
CA MET A 550 4.77 15.92 23.93
C MET A 550 5.55 16.98 24.70
N ASN A 551 6.88 16.87 24.73
CA ASN A 551 7.69 17.74 25.56
C ASN A 551 8.21 18.94 24.76
N ASP A 552 8.94 18.73 23.66
CA ASP A 552 9.57 19.84 22.94
C ASP A 552 8.56 20.76 22.22
N ILE A 553 7.54 20.20 21.58
CA ILE A 553 6.55 20.95 20.80
C ILE A 553 5.37 21.37 21.67
N LEU A 554 4.68 20.43 22.31
CA LEU A 554 3.41 20.73 22.97
C LEU A 554 3.61 21.48 24.29
N LYS A 555 4.39 20.92 25.23
CA LYS A 555 4.58 21.50 26.57
C LYS A 555 5.53 22.68 26.61
N ASP A 556 6.67 22.58 25.94
CA ASP A 556 7.72 23.60 26.08
C ASP A 556 7.51 24.78 25.13
N GLU A 557 6.84 24.54 23.99
CA GLU A 557 6.75 25.52 22.90
C GLU A 557 5.31 26.04 22.66
N LEU A 558 4.33 25.18 22.41
CA LEU A 558 2.95 25.58 22.05
C LEU A 558 2.12 26.05 23.25
N LEU A 559 1.95 25.22 24.29
CA LEU A 559 1.10 25.52 25.44
C LEU A 559 1.50 26.81 26.19
N PRO A 560 2.80 27.13 26.39
CA PRO A 560 3.22 28.38 27.04
C PRO A 560 3.00 29.61 26.14
N THR A 561 3.00 29.41 24.82
CA THR A 561 2.81 30.48 23.83
C THR A 561 1.36 30.94 23.77
N ILE A 562 0.41 30.03 23.97
CA ILE A 562 -1.01 30.31 23.83
C ILE A 562 -1.54 30.95 25.11
N GLN A 563 -1.96 32.22 24.98
CA GLN A 563 -2.65 32.96 26.02
C GLN A 563 -4.15 32.97 25.71
N ILE A 564 -4.96 32.52 26.66
CA ILE A 564 -6.41 32.60 26.56
C ILE A 564 -6.85 33.86 27.30
N ASP A 565 -7.59 34.73 26.60
CA ASP A 565 -8.25 35.92 27.15
C ASP A 565 -9.74 35.62 27.31
N PRO A 566 -10.20 35.23 28.51
CA PRO A 566 -11.58 34.88 28.74
C PRO A 566 -12.51 36.07 28.43
N VAL A 567 -12.09 37.29 28.75
CA VAL A 567 -12.89 38.52 28.58
C VAL A 567 -13.11 38.86 27.10
N GLY A 568 -12.08 38.66 26.27
CA GLY A 568 -12.17 38.83 24.82
C GLY A 568 -13.10 37.81 24.14
N ILE A 569 -13.05 36.55 24.57
CA ILE A 569 -13.94 35.47 24.07
C ILE A 569 -15.41 35.77 24.43
N LEU A 570 -15.65 36.26 25.65
CA LEU A 570 -16.96 36.67 26.14
C LEU A 570 -17.50 37.94 25.47
N GLY A 571 -16.63 38.79 24.92
CA GLY A 571 -16.99 39.96 24.13
C GLY A 571 -17.56 39.64 22.74
N ALA A 572 -17.34 38.42 22.24
CA ALA A 572 -17.85 37.94 20.95
C ALA A 572 -19.26 37.33 21.03
N ILE A 573 -19.82 37.19 22.23
CA ILE A 573 -21.15 36.64 22.50
C ILE A 573 -22.09 37.81 22.84
N ASN A 574 -23.04 38.14 21.96
CA ASN A 574 -24.02 39.22 22.17
C ASN A 574 -25.36 38.65 22.67
N ASP A 575 -25.64 38.74 23.97
CA ASP A 575 -26.92 39.13 24.62
C ASP A 575 -26.93 38.83 26.15
N ASP A 576 -27.95 39.33 26.85
CA ASP A 576 -28.20 39.45 28.31
C ASP A 576 -27.92 38.23 29.23
N THR A 577 -27.50 37.08 28.71
CA THR A 577 -27.01 35.89 29.47
C THR A 577 -25.57 36.04 30.01
N LYS A 578 -24.96 37.21 29.83
CA LYS A 578 -23.54 37.51 30.03
C LYS A 578 -23.01 37.32 31.44
N ASN A 579 -23.87 37.29 32.47
CA ASN A 579 -23.43 37.21 33.87
C ASN A 579 -23.57 35.80 34.49
N ASP A 580 -24.55 35.00 34.07
CA ASP A 580 -24.77 33.67 34.64
C ASP A 580 -23.80 32.64 34.06
N ILE A 581 -23.61 32.64 32.73
CA ILE A 581 -22.60 31.78 32.08
C ILE A 581 -21.19 32.20 32.51
N LEU A 582 -20.94 33.50 32.67
CA LEU A 582 -19.67 34.06 33.15
C LEU A 582 -19.31 33.54 34.54
N ASN A 583 -20.25 33.58 35.49
CA ASN A 583 -20.01 33.11 36.85
C ASN A 583 -19.93 31.58 36.95
N THR A 584 -20.68 30.83 36.13
CA THR A 584 -20.59 29.37 36.08
C THR A 584 -19.28 28.92 35.43
N VAL A 585 -18.93 29.45 34.26
CA VAL A 585 -17.69 29.07 33.54
C VAL A 585 -16.45 29.50 34.31
N LEU A 586 -16.40 30.72 34.88
CA LEU A 586 -15.26 31.16 35.69
C LEU A 586 -15.23 30.55 37.09
N GLY A 587 -16.38 30.35 37.72
CA GLY A 587 -16.46 29.67 39.02
C GLY A 587 -16.02 28.22 38.93
N THR A 588 -16.35 27.54 37.82
CA THR A 588 -15.90 26.18 37.52
C THR A 588 -14.44 26.16 37.08
N LEU A 589 -13.98 27.02 36.14
CA LEU A 589 -12.59 27.06 35.64
C LEU A 589 -11.55 27.64 36.61
N LEU A 590 -11.95 28.38 37.65
CA LEU A 590 -11.00 29.05 38.56
C LEU A 590 -11.22 28.71 40.03
N GLY A 591 -12.24 27.91 40.37
CA GLY A 591 -12.54 27.51 41.75
C GLY A 591 -12.88 28.66 42.71
N VAL A 592 -13.23 29.84 42.18
CA VAL A 592 -13.58 31.03 42.97
C VAL A 592 -15.10 31.18 43.09
N ALA A 593 -15.60 31.19 44.32
CA ALA A 593 -17.03 31.32 44.65
C ALA A 593 -17.55 32.78 44.64
N GLU A 594 -16.77 33.76 44.14
CA GLU A 594 -17.14 35.18 44.14
C GLU A 594 -17.24 35.78 42.74
N PRO A 595 -18.09 36.82 42.53
CA PRO A 595 -18.27 37.47 41.23
C PRO A 595 -16.97 38.12 40.77
N VAL A 596 -16.48 37.71 39.60
CA VAL A 596 -15.20 38.19 39.07
C VAL A 596 -15.41 39.57 38.43
N ASN A 597 -14.93 40.63 39.08
CA ASN A 597 -14.85 41.97 38.48
C ASN A 597 -13.89 41.96 37.28
N ASN A 598 -14.25 42.69 36.21
CA ASN A 598 -13.68 42.88 34.85
C ASN A 598 -12.13 42.93 34.62
N SER A 599 -11.31 42.31 35.45
CA SER A 599 -9.85 42.22 35.30
C SER A 599 -9.40 40.79 35.61
N ILE A 600 -9.65 39.90 34.66
CA ILE A 600 -9.16 38.52 34.69
C ILE A 600 -7.77 38.52 34.03
N PRO A 601 -6.71 38.05 34.70
CA PRO A 601 -5.42 37.91 34.06
C PRO A 601 -5.51 36.92 32.88
N LYS A 602 -4.73 37.17 31.82
CA LYS A 602 -4.56 36.17 30.75
C LYS A 602 -4.04 34.88 31.39
N LEU A 603 -4.66 33.76 31.02
CA LEU A 603 -4.27 32.44 31.48
C LEU A 603 -3.47 31.80 30.35
N ASP A 604 -2.32 31.21 30.66
CA ASP A 604 -1.68 30.31 29.71
C ASP A 604 -2.54 29.05 29.51
N ALA A 605 -2.47 28.47 28.32
CA ALA A 605 -3.26 27.30 27.96
C ALA A 605 -2.90 26.07 28.81
N GLY A 606 -1.65 25.95 29.27
CA GLY A 606 -1.20 24.87 30.15
C GLY A 606 -1.98 24.82 31.47
N ASN A 607 -2.13 25.97 32.14
CA ASN A 607 -2.89 26.09 33.38
C ASN A 607 -4.37 25.75 33.20
N ILE A 608 -4.96 26.10 32.03
CA ILE A 608 -6.36 25.76 31.73
C ILE A 608 -6.54 24.25 31.52
N VAL A 609 -5.63 23.62 30.77
CA VAL A 609 -5.64 22.17 30.54
C VAL A 609 -5.52 21.42 31.88
N SER A 610 -4.61 21.85 32.76
CA SER A 610 -4.49 21.27 34.11
C SER A 610 -5.74 21.43 34.97
N VAL A 611 -6.47 22.54 34.84
CA VAL A 611 -7.73 22.74 35.56
C VAL A 611 -8.85 21.86 35.01
N ILE A 612 -8.97 21.68 33.69
CA ILE A 612 -9.98 20.78 33.09
C ILE A 612 -9.87 19.36 33.66
N PHE A 613 -8.64 18.85 33.76
CA PHE A 613 -8.38 17.54 34.35
C PHE A 613 -8.66 17.51 35.87
N ALA A 614 -8.27 18.55 36.62
CA ALA A 614 -8.53 18.64 38.05
C ALA A 614 -10.03 18.73 38.42
N LEU A 615 -10.87 19.15 37.47
CA LEU A 615 -12.32 19.25 37.63
C LEU A 615 -13.06 17.94 37.28
N GLY A 616 -12.39 16.94 36.74
CA GLY A 616 -13.00 15.67 36.34
C GLY A 616 -14.03 15.80 35.21
N VAL A 617 -13.85 16.79 34.32
CA VAL A 617 -14.72 17.01 33.15
C VAL A 617 -14.43 15.97 32.05
N THR A 618 -13.26 15.33 32.13
CA THR A 618 -12.85 14.19 31.32
C THR A 618 -12.59 13.00 32.25
N ASP A 619 -12.70 11.79 31.71
CA ASP A 619 -12.36 10.56 32.44
C ASP A 619 -10.84 10.42 32.73
N TYR A 620 -10.02 11.27 32.11
CA TYR A 620 -8.55 11.31 32.26
C TYR A 620 -8.12 12.36 33.30
N GLY A 621 -7.00 12.10 33.99
CA GLY A 621 -6.42 12.99 35.00
C GLY A 621 -5.26 13.87 34.52
N SER A 622 -4.77 13.67 33.28
CA SER A 622 -3.72 14.49 32.67
C SER A 622 -3.74 14.43 31.14
N LEU A 623 -2.97 15.31 30.49
CA LEU A 623 -2.82 15.33 29.03
C LEU A 623 -2.06 14.09 28.55
N GLU A 624 -1.08 13.65 29.34
CA GLU A 624 -0.31 12.43 29.10
C GLU A 624 -1.20 11.20 29.21
N GLU A 625 -2.08 11.13 30.21
CA GLU A 625 -3.03 10.01 30.35
C GLU A 625 -4.02 9.98 29.19
N LEU A 626 -4.51 11.15 28.74
CA LEU A 626 -5.33 11.27 27.54
C LEU A 626 -4.56 10.73 26.32
N VAL A 627 -3.37 11.26 26.02
CA VAL A 627 -2.59 10.86 24.84
C VAL A 627 -2.18 9.39 24.91
N ASN A 628 -1.70 8.91 26.06
CA ASN A 628 -1.31 7.52 26.26
C ASN A 628 -2.50 6.58 26.12
N SER A 629 -3.70 6.95 26.58
CA SER A 629 -4.88 6.09 26.38
C SER A 629 -5.16 5.83 24.90
N TYR A 630 -4.95 6.83 24.04
CA TYR A 630 -5.06 6.66 22.58
C TYR A 630 -3.86 5.93 21.97
N ILE A 631 -2.64 6.14 22.48
CA ILE A 631 -1.46 5.42 21.99
C ILE A 631 -1.56 3.93 22.33
N ASP A 632 -1.85 3.60 23.59
CA ASP A 632 -1.92 2.22 24.10
C ASP A 632 -3.06 1.43 23.44
N GLU A 633 -4.14 2.11 23.03
CA GLU A 633 -5.26 1.49 22.31
C GLU A 633 -4.88 1.06 20.89
N TYR A 634 -3.99 1.80 20.21
CA TYR A 634 -3.78 1.65 18.76
C TYR A 634 -2.35 1.29 18.33
N ILE A 635 -1.34 1.58 19.15
CA ILE A 635 0.06 1.24 18.90
C ILE A 635 0.36 -0.03 19.70
N THR A 636 -0.17 -1.17 19.25
CA THR A 636 0.16 -2.46 19.88
C THR A 636 1.54 -2.92 19.42
N ASP A 637 2.08 -3.95 20.09
CA ASP A 637 3.34 -4.59 19.68
C ASP A 637 3.34 -5.01 18.21
N SER A 638 2.18 -5.40 17.67
CA SER A 638 2.05 -5.81 16.27
C SER A 638 2.04 -4.63 15.28
N GLU A 639 1.49 -3.48 15.67
CA GLU A 639 1.64 -2.25 14.90
C GLU A 639 3.08 -1.75 14.93
N MET A 640 3.76 -1.81 16.08
CA MET A 640 5.18 -1.46 16.17
C MET A 640 6.08 -2.39 15.34
N GLU A 641 5.79 -3.69 15.32
CA GLU A 641 6.48 -4.64 14.43
C GLU A 641 6.25 -4.29 12.95
N THR A 642 5.05 -3.86 12.58
CA THR A 642 4.72 -3.43 11.20
C THR A 642 5.52 -2.19 10.81
N ILE A 643 5.52 -1.16 11.66
CA ILE A 643 6.29 0.08 11.45
C ILE A 643 7.79 -0.24 11.32
N ALA A 644 8.32 -1.10 12.19
CA ALA A 644 9.73 -1.48 12.16
C ALA A 644 10.11 -2.21 10.86
N TYR A 645 9.24 -3.11 10.41
CA TYR A 645 9.44 -3.84 9.16
C TYR A 645 9.34 -2.94 7.93
N GLU A 646 8.50 -1.91 7.98
CA GLU A 646 8.40 -0.91 6.90
C GLU A 646 9.70 -0.10 6.77
N PHE A 647 10.29 0.35 7.90
CA PHE A 647 11.63 0.95 7.88
C PHE A 647 12.70 -0.01 7.37
N TYR A 648 12.61 -1.30 7.73
CA TYR A 648 13.51 -2.32 7.21
C TYR A 648 13.42 -2.43 5.69
N ASN A 649 12.21 -2.57 5.12
CA ASN A 649 12.02 -2.71 3.67
C ASN A 649 12.53 -1.48 2.93
N PHE A 650 12.17 -0.28 3.40
CA PHE A 650 12.63 0.96 2.80
C PHE A 650 14.17 1.02 2.73
N ILE A 651 14.86 0.76 3.84
CA ILE A 651 16.33 0.76 3.85
C ILE A 651 16.88 -0.38 2.98
N TYR A 652 16.25 -1.55 2.99
CA TYR A 652 16.69 -2.72 2.23
C TYR A 652 16.63 -2.47 0.72
N ASP A 653 15.51 -1.92 0.24
CA ASP A 653 15.23 -1.70 -1.18
C ASP A 653 16.20 -0.68 -1.78
N PHE A 654 16.53 0.39 -1.06
CA PHE A 654 17.51 1.38 -1.52
C PHE A 654 18.99 0.99 -1.29
N THR A 655 19.26 -0.18 -0.72
CA THR A 655 20.64 -0.66 -0.45
C THR A 655 20.91 -2.05 -1.02
N THR A 656 19.99 -2.52 -1.88
CA THR A 656 20.08 -3.80 -2.57
C THR A 656 19.62 -3.63 -4.01
N ASP A 657 20.46 -4.04 -4.94
CA ASP A 657 20.08 -4.18 -6.33
C ASP A 657 20.32 -5.63 -6.82
N LYS A 658 19.45 -6.09 -7.71
CA LYS A 658 19.54 -7.38 -8.41
C LYS A 658 20.62 -7.37 -9.48
N LEU A 659 20.97 -6.21 -10.03
CA LEU A 659 21.99 -6.01 -11.06
C LEU A 659 22.93 -4.83 -10.73
N PRO A 660 23.64 -4.89 -9.59
CA PRO A 660 24.41 -3.75 -9.09
C PRO A 660 25.28 -3.14 -10.19
N THR A 661 25.10 -1.83 -10.40
CA THR A 661 25.72 -1.11 -11.51
C THR A 661 27.21 -0.89 -11.23
N ASP A 662 28.06 -1.76 -11.78
CA ASP A 662 29.49 -1.44 -11.92
C ASP A 662 29.66 -0.22 -12.84
N LEU A 663 30.64 0.65 -12.53
CA LEU A 663 31.00 1.80 -13.37
C LEU A 663 31.37 1.39 -14.81
N GLU A 664 31.73 0.12 -15.02
CA GLU A 664 31.93 -0.48 -16.34
C GLU A 664 31.30 -1.88 -16.35
N ASN A 665 30.44 -2.18 -17.34
CA ASN A 665 29.81 -3.50 -17.42
C ASN A 665 29.51 -3.90 -18.87
N THR A 666 29.21 -5.19 -19.08
CA THR A 666 28.86 -5.78 -20.36
C THR A 666 27.58 -6.59 -20.23
N ILE A 667 26.52 -6.14 -20.90
CA ILE A 667 25.22 -6.83 -20.94
C ILE A 667 25.04 -7.42 -22.33
N THR A 668 24.64 -8.69 -22.41
CA THR A 668 24.44 -9.37 -23.68
C THR A 668 23.05 -9.99 -23.74
N TYR A 669 22.28 -9.58 -24.75
CA TYR A 669 21.07 -10.28 -25.15
C TYR A 669 21.44 -11.40 -26.13
N SER A 670 21.19 -12.65 -25.74
CA SER A 670 21.52 -13.85 -26.55
C SER A 670 20.27 -14.62 -26.99
N GLY A 671 19.09 -14.01 -26.92
CA GLY A 671 17.80 -14.66 -27.10
C GLY A 671 17.09 -14.99 -25.79
N LYS A 672 15.97 -15.70 -25.92
CA LYS A 672 15.07 -16.04 -24.81
C LYS A 672 15.76 -16.81 -23.68
N VAL A 673 15.44 -16.44 -22.44
CA VAL A 673 15.88 -17.13 -21.23
C VAL A 673 14.75 -17.97 -20.61
N PRO A 674 15.08 -19.06 -19.88
CA PRO A 674 14.06 -19.82 -19.14
C PRO A 674 13.38 -18.96 -18.07
N VAL A 675 12.05 -18.96 -18.06
CA VAL A 675 11.24 -18.31 -17.01
C VAL A 675 10.96 -19.29 -15.89
N THR A 676 11.36 -18.94 -14.66
CA THR A 676 10.97 -19.68 -13.45
C THR A 676 9.81 -18.95 -12.79
N PRO A 677 8.56 -19.45 -12.90
CA PRO A 677 7.40 -18.76 -12.36
C PRO A 677 7.35 -18.91 -10.83
N THR A 678 6.92 -17.87 -10.11
CA THR A 678 6.71 -17.93 -8.66
C THR A 678 5.32 -17.41 -8.26
N VAL A 679 4.99 -17.49 -6.97
CA VAL A 679 3.72 -16.92 -6.46
C VAL A 679 3.87 -15.41 -6.26
N GLU A 680 5.07 -14.97 -5.90
CA GLU A 680 5.44 -13.58 -5.63
C GLU A 680 5.41 -12.72 -6.90
N ASP A 681 5.87 -13.25 -8.04
CA ASP A 681 5.79 -12.58 -9.34
C ASP A 681 4.42 -12.76 -10.04
N LEU A 682 3.48 -13.41 -9.35
CA LEU A 682 2.12 -13.70 -9.81
C LEU A 682 2.05 -14.50 -11.13
N ARG A 683 3.11 -15.22 -11.52
CA ARG A 683 3.07 -16.16 -12.65
C ARG A 683 2.44 -17.50 -12.27
N LEU A 684 2.58 -17.91 -11.02
CA LEU A 684 1.83 -19.03 -10.43
C LEU A 684 0.56 -18.52 -9.75
N PRO A 685 -0.48 -19.37 -9.64
CA PRO A 685 -1.69 -19.04 -8.89
C PRO A 685 -1.39 -18.54 -7.47
N SER A 686 -1.83 -17.32 -7.16
CA SER A 686 -1.66 -16.65 -5.87
C SER A 686 -3.03 -16.31 -5.26
N GLY A 687 -3.12 -16.19 -3.94
CA GLY A 687 -4.37 -15.82 -3.27
C GLY A 687 -5.49 -16.85 -3.47
N ILE A 688 -5.14 -18.14 -3.42
CA ILE A 688 -6.06 -19.24 -3.77
C ILE A 688 -7.13 -19.40 -2.68
N SER A 689 -8.37 -19.03 -3.01
CA SER A 689 -9.56 -19.26 -2.17
C SER A 689 -10.35 -20.46 -2.66
N VAL A 690 -10.83 -21.27 -1.72
CA VAL A 690 -11.71 -22.42 -1.96
C VAL A 690 -12.96 -22.30 -1.08
N THR A 691 -14.12 -22.30 -1.70
CA THR A 691 -15.44 -22.12 -1.07
C THR A 691 -16.42 -23.20 -1.50
N PHE A 692 -17.49 -23.40 -0.73
CA PHE A 692 -18.57 -24.28 -1.17
C PHE A 692 -19.28 -23.71 -2.40
N GLY A 693 -19.67 -24.62 -3.32
CA GLY A 693 -20.61 -24.31 -4.39
C GLY A 693 -22.05 -24.29 -3.87
N ASP A 694 -23.02 -24.43 -4.77
CA ASP A 694 -24.46 -24.48 -4.43
C ASP A 694 -24.80 -25.62 -3.45
N ASP A 695 -24.04 -26.72 -3.51
CA ASP A 695 -24.17 -27.91 -2.67
C ASP A 695 -22.78 -28.47 -2.28
N ALA A 696 -22.51 -28.54 -0.97
CA ALA A 696 -21.24 -29.02 -0.41
C ALA A 696 -20.93 -30.50 -0.72
N ALA A 697 -21.90 -31.31 -1.15
CA ALA A 697 -21.70 -32.69 -1.56
C ALA A 697 -21.31 -32.84 -3.05
N THR A 698 -21.61 -31.84 -3.88
CA THR A 698 -21.52 -31.99 -5.35
C THR A 698 -20.82 -30.84 -6.09
N SER A 699 -20.45 -29.76 -5.39
CA SER A 699 -19.91 -28.55 -6.03
C SER A 699 -18.89 -27.78 -5.19
N ARG A 700 -17.95 -27.09 -5.84
CA ARG A 700 -16.91 -26.26 -5.21
C ARG A 700 -16.63 -25.04 -6.06
N ASN A 701 -16.27 -23.92 -5.44
CA ASN A 701 -15.76 -22.74 -6.14
C ASN A 701 -14.31 -22.49 -5.76
N ILE A 702 -13.50 -22.11 -6.73
CA ILE A 702 -12.08 -21.81 -6.57
C ILE A 702 -11.80 -20.47 -7.27
N SER A 703 -11.08 -19.58 -6.61
CA SER A 703 -10.57 -18.35 -7.24
C SER A 703 -9.13 -18.09 -6.86
N TRP A 704 -8.39 -17.44 -7.76
CA TRP A 704 -7.00 -17.05 -7.57
C TRP A 704 -6.65 -15.86 -8.46
N PHE A 705 -5.45 -15.33 -8.28
CA PHE A 705 -4.92 -14.22 -9.06
C PHE A 705 -3.62 -14.60 -9.77
N THR A 706 -3.41 -14.02 -10.93
CA THR A 706 -2.13 -14.03 -11.67
C THR A 706 -1.93 -12.68 -12.35
N LYS A 707 -0.70 -12.32 -12.72
CA LYS A 707 -0.45 -11.09 -13.47
C LYS A 707 -1.17 -11.09 -14.83
N VAL A 708 -1.36 -9.91 -15.42
CA VAL A 708 -2.17 -9.73 -16.65
C VAL A 708 -1.75 -10.57 -17.85
N GLY A 709 -0.46 -10.91 -17.99
CA GLY A 709 0.07 -11.75 -19.08
C GLY A 709 -0.32 -13.23 -19.01
N VAL A 710 -0.77 -13.69 -17.83
CA VAL A 710 -1.18 -15.07 -17.58
C VAL A 710 -2.69 -15.17 -17.69
N THR A 711 -3.17 -15.79 -18.77
CA THR A 711 -4.61 -15.86 -19.09
C THR A 711 -5.19 -17.25 -18.91
N GLY A 712 -4.35 -18.27 -18.77
CA GLY A 712 -4.77 -19.66 -18.51
C GLY A 712 -5.62 -19.77 -17.25
N THR A 713 -6.79 -20.39 -17.39
CA THR A 713 -7.73 -20.68 -16.28
C THR A 713 -8.07 -22.15 -16.30
N ASP A 714 -7.05 -22.96 -16.07
CA ASP A 714 -7.14 -24.40 -16.19
C ASP A 714 -7.20 -25.06 -14.81
N ILE A 715 -7.87 -26.20 -14.76
CA ILE A 715 -7.83 -27.12 -13.61
C ILE A 715 -7.57 -28.53 -14.11
N GLU A 716 -6.72 -29.28 -13.42
CA GLU A 716 -6.77 -30.72 -13.45
C GLU A 716 -7.39 -31.22 -12.15
N ILE A 717 -8.39 -32.10 -12.25
CA ILE A 717 -9.04 -32.71 -11.08
C ILE A 717 -9.22 -34.20 -11.31
N ILE A 718 -8.80 -35.01 -10.34
CA ILE A 718 -8.90 -36.48 -10.39
C ILE A 718 -9.43 -37.02 -9.05
N PRO A 719 -10.25 -38.07 -9.05
CA PRO A 719 -10.61 -38.76 -7.80
C PRO A 719 -9.35 -39.22 -7.06
N ALA A 720 -9.34 -39.07 -5.74
CA ALA A 720 -8.23 -39.50 -4.91
C ALA A 720 -8.11 -41.04 -4.94
N GLY A 721 -7.17 -41.56 -5.73
CA GLY A 721 -6.73 -42.95 -5.74
C GLY A 721 -5.36 -43.12 -5.09
N SER A 722 -4.69 -44.25 -5.34
CA SER A 722 -3.35 -44.54 -4.79
C SER A 722 -2.19 -43.76 -5.43
N ASN A 723 -2.36 -43.20 -6.64
CA ASN A 723 -1.32 -42.44 -7.35
C ASN A 723 -1.83 -41.05 -7.81
N LYS A 724 -1.09 -39.98 -7.49
CA LYS A 724 -1.36 -38.58 -7.88
C LYS A 724 -0.86 -38.25 -9.29
N ASN A 725 -1.37 -38.95 -10.31
CA ASN A 725 -0.86 -38.79 -11.69
C ASN A 725 -1.64 -37.73 -12.46
N PHE A 726 -1.15 -36.49 -12.43
CA PHE A 726 -1.58 -35.41 -13.30
C PHE A 726 -0.90 -35.50 -14.68
N THR A 727 -1.62 -35.12 -15.74
CA THR A 727 -1.16 -35.30 -17.13
C THR A 727 -0.73 -34.00 -17.80
N GLY A 728 -1.07 -32.86 -17.21
CA GLY A 728 -0.97 -31.53 -17.82
C GLY A 728 -2.15 -31.20 -18.75
N THR A 729 -3.18 -32.03 -18.82
CA THR A 729 -4.36 -31.80 -19.69
C THR A 729 -5.55 -31.34 -18.85
N PRO A 730 -6.07 -30.12 -19.05
CA PRO A 730 -7.17 -29.59 -18.25
C PRO A 730 -8.43 -30.46 -18.29
N SER A 731 -9.08 -30.55 -17.13
CA SER A 731 -10.40 -31.16 -16.96
C SER A 731 -11.49 -30.18 -17.43
N THR A 732 -12.46 -30.69 -18.18
CA THR A 732 -13.53 -29.85 -18.77
C THR A 732 -14.94 -30.24 -18.31
N LYS A 733 -15.12 -31.47 -17.82
CA LYS A 733 -16.43 -31.97 -17.39
C LYS A 733 -16.82 -31.35 -16.05
N GLY A 734 -17.95 -30.64 -16.02
CA GLY A 734 -18.47 -30.02 -14.80
C GLY A 734 -17.67 -28.79 -14.35
N VAL A 735 -16.82 -28.24 -15.22
CA VAL A 735 -15.96 -27.08 -14.95
C VAL A 735 -16.51 -25.87 -15.70
N SER A 736 -16.77 -24.79 -14.99
CA SER A 736 -16.99 -23.45 -15.56
C SER A 736 -15.80 -22.57 -15.18
N ALA A 737 -15.02 -22.15 -16.17
CA ALA A 737 -13.81 -21.33 -15.99
C ALA A 737 -14.03 -19.91 -16.53
N GLN A 738 -13.52 -18.91 -15.80
CA GLN A 738 -13.60 -17.50 -16.19
C GLN A 738 -12.34 -16.75 -15.74
N THR A 739 -11.81 -15.89 -16.62
CA THR A 739 -10.81 -14.87 -16.27
C THR A 739 -11.47 -13.50 -16.29
N GLN A 740 -11.15 -12.65 -15.33
CA GLN A 740 -11.57 -11.26 -15.26
C GLN A 740 -10.34 -10.39 -14.99
N ARG A 741 -10.09 -9.40 -15.85
CA ARG A 741 -9.12 -8.34 -15.52
C ARG A 741 -9.73 -7.46 -14.45
N THR A 742 -9.01 -7.24 -13.37
CA THR A 742 -9.48 -6.45 -12.22
C THR A 742 -8.36 -5.55 -11.71
N THR A 743 -8.72 -4.46 -11.05
CA THR A 743 -7.77 -3.54 -10.44
C THR A 743 -7.64 -3.86 -8.97
N ARG A 744 -6.41 -3.87 -8.46
CA ARG A 744 -6.11 -4.06 -7.05
C ARG A 744 -5.22 -2.94 -6.57
N GLN A 745 -5.15 -2.80 -5.25
CA GLN A 745 -4.43 -1.72 -4.62
C GLN A 745 -3.75 -2.18 -3.33
N TYR A 746 -2.74 -1.43 -2.93
CA TYR A 746 -2.15 -1.47 -1.59
C TYR A 746 -1.41 -0.14 -1.36
N PRO A 747 -1.17 0.28 -0.10
CA PRO A 747 -0.35 1.46 0.16
C PRO A 747 1.11 1.19 -0.15
N GLY A 748 1.79 2.13 -0.83
CA GLY A 748 3.23 2.08 -1.07
C GLY A 748 4.04 2.16 0.22
N ILE A 749 3.51 2.82 1.26
CA ILE A 749 4.05 2.78 2.61
C ILE A 749 2.92 2.43 3.60
N ASP A 750 3.04 1.30 4.29
CA ASP A 750 2.05 0.81 5.27
C ASP A 750 2.57 0.92 6.70
N LEU A 751 2.07 1.90 7.46
CA LEU A 751 2.46 2.11 8.85
C LEU A 751 1.51 1.38 9.82
N GLY A 752 0.78 0.36 9.34
CA GLY A 752 -0.13 -0.50 10.09
C GLY A 752 -1.46 0.19 10.44
N ILE A 753 -1.41 1.41 10.96
CA ILE A 753 -2.63 2.18 11.32
C ILE A 753 -3.16 2.97 10.12
N PHE A 754 -2.25 3.40 9.25
CA PHE A 754 -2.55 4.16 8.05
C PHE A 754 -1.53 3.83 6.95
N GLY A 755 -2.02 3.82 5.71
CA GLY A 755 -1.18 3.69 4.53
C GLY A 755 -1.16 5.01 3.74
N ILE A 756 -0.03 5.31 3.12
CA ILE A 756 0.13 6.45 2.20
C ILE A 756 0.62 5.94 0.83
N LEU A 757 0.60 6.83 -0.17
CA LEU A 757 1.03 6.52 -1.54
C LEU A 757 0.26 5.30 -2.10
N LYS A 758 -1.07 5.39 -2.15
CA LYS A 758 -1.94 4.34 -2.72
C LYS A 758 -1.41 3.94 -4.10
N TYR A 759 -1.05 2.68 -4.26
CA TYR A 759 -0.66 2.09 -5.53
C TYR A 759 -1.80 1.27 -6.10
N THR A 760 -2.05 1.39 -7.40
CA THR A 760 -3.10 0.65 -8.11
C THR A 760 -2.52 -0.02 -9.33
N PHE A 761 -2.85 -1.30 -9.54
CA PHE A 761 -2.35 -2.08 -10.65
C PHE A 761 -3.39 -3.06 -11.15
N ASN A 762 -3.23 -3.50 -12.40
CA ASN A 762 -4.12 -4.46 -13.03
C ASN A 762 -3.62 -5.90 -12.83
N ILE A 763 -4.55 -6.82 -12.62
CA ILE A 763 -4.28 -8.24 -12.41
C ILE A 763 -5.40 -9.09 -13.04
N ASN A 764 -5.15 -10.37 -13.30
CA ASN A 764 -6.20 -11.31 -13.69
C ASN A 764 -6.72 -12.06 -12.46
N ARG A 765 -8.03 -11.98 -12.23
CA ARG A 765 -8.78 -12.85 -11.33
C ARG A 765 -9.32 -14.04 -12.12
N HIS A 766 -9.00 -15.23 -11.65
CA HIS A 766 -9.45 -16.48 -12.25
C HIS A 766 -10.48 -17.15 -11.35
N ILE A 767 -11.51 -17.73 -11.96
CA ILE A 767 -12.64 -18.33 -11.27
C ILE A 767 -12.94 -19.68 -11.90
N ILE A 768 -13.04 -20.71 -11.06
CA ILE A 768 -13.52 -22.03 -11.43
C ILE A 768 -14.70 -22.42 -10.53
N LYS A 769 -15.83 -22.75 -11.17
CA LYS A 769 -16.98 -23.38 -10.50
C LYS A 769 -17.06 -24.84 -10.94
N LEU A 770 -17.00 -25.74 -9.96
CA LEU A 770 -17.08 -27.19 -10.14
C LEU A 770 -18.47 -27.69 -9.80
N THR A 771 -19.01 -28.57 -10.62
CA THR A 771 -20.31 -29.24 -10.43
C THR A 771 -20.21 -30.72 -10.76
N GLY A 772 -21.15 -31.52 -10.23
CA GLY A 772 -21.22 -32.95 -10.51
C GLY A 772 -20.15 -33.80 -9.82
N LEU A 773 -19.53 -33.27 -8.75
CA LEU A 773 -18.69 -34.06 -7.85
C LEU A 773 -19.55 -35.14 -7.16
N GLN A 774 -18.92 -36.24 -6.75
CA GLN A 774 -19.62 -37.32 -6.06
C GLN A 774 -19.60 -37.06 -4.54
N PRO A 775 -20.72 -37.22 -3.83
CA PRO A 775 -20.75 -37.12 -2.37
C PRO A 775 -19.78 -38.10 -1.69
N GLY A 776 -19.12 -37.66 -0.62
CA GLY A 776 -18.16 -38.44 0.16
C GLY A 776 -16.89 -38.87 -0.60
N GLN A 777 -16.55 -38.21 -1.71
CA GLN A 777 -15.37 -38.49 -2.52
C GLN A 777 -14.30 -37.40 -2.35
N LYS A 778 -13.08 -37.82 -2.03
CA LYS A 778 -11.89 -36.98 -2.10
C LYS A 778 -11.40 -36.84 -3.54
N TYR A 779 -10.94 -35.66 -3.93
CA TYR A 779 -10.30 -35.37 -5.22
C TYR A 779 -8.97 -34.66 -4.99
N TYR A 780 -7.97 -34.95 -5.83
CA TYR A 780 -6.79 -34.11 -5.96
C TYR A 780 -7.01 -33.13 -7.11
N TYR A 781 -6.61 -31.88 -6.91
CA TYR A 781 -6.66 -30.87 -7.96
C TYR A 781 -5.40 -30.01 -8.01
N ARG A 782 -5.19 -29.35 -9.15
CA ARG A 782 -4.27 -28.23 -9.32
C ARG A 782 -4.83 -27.27 -10.36
N ILE A 783 -4.53 -25.98 -10.20
CA ILE A 783 -5.01 -24.89 -11.05
C ILE A 783 -3.83 -24.17 -11.71
N GLY A 784 -4.05 -23.46 -12.80
CA GLY A 784 -3.01 -22.64 -13.44
C GLY A 784 -3.17 -22.48 -14.95
N ASP A 785 -2.05 -22.39 -15.65
CA ASP A 785 -1.96 -22.24 -17.09
C ASP A 785 -1.29 -23.49 -17.70
N ALA A 786 -2.12 -24.33 -18.34
CA ALA A 786 -1.66 -25.58 -18.93
C ALA A 786 -0.75 -25.36 -20.14
N ALA A 787 -0.94 -24.28 -20.89
CA ALA A 787 -0.14 -23.98 -22.08
C ALA A 787 1.31 -23.65 -21.72
N ARG A 788 1.52 -23.06 -20.53
CA ARG A 788 2.84 -22.75 -19.98
C ARG A 788 3.39 -23.80 -19.03
N ASN A 789 2.58 -24.81 -18.67
CA ASN A 789 2.87 -25.76 -17.61
C ASN A 789 3.16 -25.09 -16.25
N TRP A 790 2.45 -24.00 -15.98
CA TRP A 790 2.53 -23.23 -14.74
C TRP A 790 1.36 -23.62 -13.85
N TRP A 791 1.62 -24.49 -12.88
CA TRP A 791 0.60 -25.08 -12.04
C TRP A 791 0.83 -24.73 -10.57
N SER A 792 -0.25 -24.56 -9.83
CA SER A 792 -0.23 -24.50 -8.37
C SER A 792 0.31 -25.80 -7.76
N ASN A 793 0.58 -25.75 -6.46
CA ASN A 793 0.67 -26.96 -5.63
C ASN A 793 -0.63 -27.80 -5.72
N ILE A 794 -0.53 -29.06 -5.30
CA ILE A 794 -1.68 -29.99 -5.32
C ILE A 794 -2.59 -29.71 -4.13
N GLY A 795 -3.82 -29.31 -4.41
CA GLY A 795 -4.90 -29.19 -3.43
C GLY A 795 -5.73 -30.46 -3.27
N VAL A 796 -6.66 -30.43 -2.32
CA VAL A 796 -7.62 -31.50 -2.04
C VAL A 796 -9.02 -30.91 -1.95
N ILE A 797 -9.97 -31.56 -2.62
CA ILE A 797 -11.40 -31.34 -2.39
C ILE A 797 -11.95 -32.56 -1.68
N ASP A 798 -12.52 -32.36 -0.50
CA ASP A 798 -13.30 -33.39 0.21
C ASP A 798 -14.78 -32.98 0.20
N THR A 799 -15.62 -33.79 -0.45
CA THR A 799 -17.06 -33.50 -0.59
C THR A 799 -17.83 -34.02 0.62
N ALA A 800 -18.85 -33.28 1.05
CA ALA A 800 -19.78 -33.73 2.07
C ALA A 800 -20.35 -35.12 1.72
N ASP A 801 -20.46 -35.99 2.72
CA ASP A 801 -20.90 -37.38 2.58
C ASP A 801 -22.36 -37.60 2.98
N ASN A 802 -23.04 -36.52 3.39
CA ASN A 802 -24.40 -36.52 3.92
C ASN A 802 -24.57 -37.40 5.16
N THR A 803 -23.50 -37.61 5.94
CA THR A 803 -23.58 -38.20 7.27
C THR A 803 -24.05 -37.15 8.29
N ASN A 804 -24.17 -37.55 9.55
CA ASN A 804 -24.48 -36.66 10.66
C ASN A 804 -23.26 -36.46 11.59
N GLU A 805 -22.05 -36.74 11.10
CA GLU A 805 -20.82 -36.56 11.85
C GLU A 805 -19.81 -35.74 11.05
N PHE A 806 -19.29 -34.67 11.62
CA PHE A 806 -18.19 -33.90 11.03
C PHE A 806 -17.54 -32.97 12.07
N THR A 807 -16.34 -32.50 11.75
CA THR A 807 -15.65 -31.44 12.51
C THR A 807 -15.48 -30.23 11.61
N PHE A 808 -15.65 -29.03 12.14
CA PHE A 808 -15.24 -27.80 11.47
C PHE A 808 -14.49 -26.90 12.45
N PHE A 809 -13.68 -25.99 11.92
CA PHE A 809 -12.99 -25.00 12.73
C PHE A 809 -13.74 -23.66 12.74
N HIS A 810 -13.70 -22.99 13.87
CA HIS A 810 -13.98 -21.57 13.96
C HIS A 810 -12.65 -20.81 14.12
N PHE A 811 -12.47 -19.81 13.28
CA PHE A 811 -11.40 -18.83 13.34
C PHE A 811 -12.03 -17.44 13.18
N THR A 812 -11.32 -16.41 13.61
CA THR A 812 -11.72 -15.01 13.42
C THR A 812 -10.51 -14.11 13.59
N ASP A 813 -10.56 -12.90 13.05
CA ASP A 813 -9.59 -11.83 13.30
C ASP A 813 -8.13 -12.29 13.04
N SER A 814 -7.86 -12.82 11.83
CA SER A 814 -6.52 -13.26 11.40
C SER A 814 -5.58 -12.10 11.08
N GLN A 815 -6.11 -10.88 11.08
CA GLN A 815 -5.48 -9.65 10.63
C GLN A 815 -4.05 -9.39 11.16
N GLY A 816 -3.25 -8.82 10.28
CA GLY A 816 -1.87 -8.38 10.50
C GLY A 816 -1.41 -7.39 9.42
N GLY A 817 -0.35 -6.63 9.71
CA GLY A 817 0.21 -5.61 8.83
C GLY A 817 1.29 -6.11 7.88
N ILE A 818 1.95 -7.24 8.18
CA ILE A 818 3.09 -7.77 7.41
C ILE A 818 3.03 -9.29 7.23
N GLU A 819 3.72 -9.84 6.22
CA GLU A 819 3.73 -11.28 5.93
C GLU A 819 4.09 -12.15 7.15
N ARG A 820 5.08 -11.72 7.94
CA ARG A 820 5.53 -12.44 9.14
C ARG A 820 4.41 -12.64 10.15
N GLN A 821 3.45 -11.71 10.24
CA GLN A 821 2.30 -11.82 11.11
C GLN A 821 1.28 -12.83 10.56
N TYR A 822 1.05 -12.86 9.25
CA TYR A 822 0.24 -13.90 8.60
C TYR A 822 0.87 -15.30 8.65
N ARG A 823 2.17 -15.42 8.94
CA ARG A 823 2.79 -16.72 9.27
C ARG A 823 2.34 -17.25 10.63
N LYS A 824 2.03 -16.38 11.61
CA LYS A 824 1.42 -16.80 12.89
C LYS A 824 -0.02 -17.29 12.70
N TRP A 825 -0.77 -16.66 11.79
CA TRP A 825 -2.05 -17.20 11.31
C TRP A 825 -1.88 -18.61 10.71
N ALA A 826 -0.92 -18.77 9.78
CA ALA A 826 -0.64 -20.06 9.16
C ALA A 826 -0.25 -21.13 10.19
N ASP A 827 0.55 -20.79 11.21
CA ASP A 827 0.89 -21.70 12.30
C ASP A 827 -0.35 -22.13 13.10
N THR A 828 -1.28 -21.21 13.35
CA THR A 828 -2.55 -21.51 14.03
C THR A 828 -3.40 -22.49 13.20
N VAL A 829 -3.50 -22.27 11.89
CA VAL A 829 -4.16 -23.19 10.95
C VAL A 829 -3.46 -24.56 10.94
N ASN A 830 -2.13 -24.58 10.86
CA ASN A 830 -1.33 -25.80 10.83
C ASN A 830 -1.51 -26.64 12.11
N THR A 831 -1.52 -25.98 13.27
CA THR A 831 -1.75 -26.64 14.57
C THR A 831 -3.17 -27.20 14.64
N ALA A 832 -4.19 -26.46 14.19
CA ALA A 832 -5.57 -26.93 14.15
C ALA A 832 -5.71 -28.23 13.33
N TYR A 833 -5.20 -28.24 12.09
CA TYR A 833 -5.24 -29.44 11.23
C TYR A 833 -4.34 -30.57 11.73
N SER A 834 -3.28 -30.27 12.49
CA SER A 834 -2.47 -31.33 13.13
C SER A 834 -3.25 -32.05 14.24
N MET A 835 -4.14 -31.35 14.94
CA MET A 835 -4.98 -31.90 16.00
C MET A 835 -6.26 -32.56 15.48
N TYR A 836 -6.88 -31.96 14.46
CA TYR A 836 -8.12 -32.44 13.84
C TYR A 836 -7.93 -32.55 12.32
N PRO A 837 -7.18 -33.56 11.83
CA PRO A 837 -6.82 -33.68 10.41
C PRO A 837 -7.99 -33.95 9.46
N ASP A 838 -9.12 -34.40 10.00
CA ASP A 838 -10.35 -34.68 9.26
C ASP A 838 -11.39 -33.54 9.39
N ALA A 839 -10.99 -32.35 9.85
CA ALA A 839 -11.86 -31.18 9.84
C ALA A 839 -12.25 -30.81 8.40
N ALA A 840 -13.55 -30.62 8.18
CA ALA A 840 -14.15 -30.50 6.86
C ALA A 840 -13.97 -29.12 6.22
N PHE A 841 -14.03 -28.07 7.04
CA PHE A 841 -13.92 -26.68 6.60
C PHE A 841 -13.59 -25.73 7.77
N ILE A 842 -13.26 -24.49 7.41
CA ILE A 842 -13.09 -23.34 8.30
C ILE A 842 -14.29 -22.41 8.15
N MET A 843 -14.89 -22.01 9.27
CA MET A 843 -15.76 -20.86 9.38
C MET A 843 -14.94 -19.68 9.93
N HIS A 844 -14.79 -18.61 9.15
CA HIS A 844 -14.02 -17.42 9.54
C HIS A 844 -14.95 -16.24 9.86
N SER A 845 -15.05 -15.79 11.11
CA SER A 845 -16.06 -14.81 11.55
C SER A 845 -15.68 -13.33 11.33
N GLY A 846 -14.96 -13.00 10.26
CA GLY A 846 -14.63 -11.62 9.87
C GLY A 846 -13.21 -11.17 10.25
N ASP A 847 -12.81 -10.01 9.74
CA ASP A 847 -11.48 -9.40 9.88
C ASP A 847 -10.36 -10.37 9.45
N GLN A 848 -10.53 -10.87 8.23
CA GLN A 848 -9.55 -11.74 7.56
C GLN A 848 -8.22 -10.98 7.37
N VAL A 849 -8.30 -9.70 7.04
CA VAL A 849 -7.15 -8.83 6.80
C VAL A 849 -7.33 -7.50 7.52
N ASP A 850 -6.24 -6.78 7.77
CA ASP A 850 -6.29 -5.50 8.48
C ASP A 850 -6.82 -4.34 7.60
N LYS A 851 -6.78 -4.50 6.27
CA LYS A 851 -7.41 -3.59 5.34
C LYS A 851 -7.95 -4.36 4.13
N GLY A 852 -9.27 -4.43 3.99
CA GLY A 852 -9.95 -5.17 2.93
C GLY A 852 -9.56 -4.78 1.52
N THR A 853 -9.07 -3.55 1.31
CA THR A 853 -8.57 -3.08 0.00
C THR A 853 -7.10 -3.42 -0.26
N ASN A 854 -6.33 -3.85 0.76
CA ASN A 854 -4.89 -4.11 0.65
C ASN A 854 -4.63 -5.53 0.08
N PHE A 855 -4.23 -5.59 -1.19
CA PHE A 855 -3.95 -6.84 -1.88
C PHE A 855 -2.81 -7.66 -1.29
N LYS A 856 -1.75 -7.01 -0.75
CA LYS A 856 -0.62 -7.73 -0.14
C LYS A 856 -1.09 -8.58 1.05
N GLN A 857 -1.95 -8.00 1.90
CA GLN A 857 -2.49 -8.67 3.07
C GLN A 857 -3.37 -9.89 2.72
N TRP A 858 -4.24 -9.77 1.71
CA TRP A 858 -5.02 -10.91 1.23
C TRP A 858 -4.14 -12.03 0.66
N ASN A 859 -3.10 -11.67 -0.11
CA ASN A 859 -2.15 -12.66 -0.59
C ASN A 859 -1.41 -13.34 0.56
N TRP A 860 -0.97 -12.60 1.57
CA TRP A 860 -0.31 -13.19 2.73
C TRP A 860 -1.24 -14.15 3.48
N LEU A 861 -2.50 -13.77 3.74
CA LEU A 861 -3.50 -14.63 4.37
C LEU A 861 -3.62 -16.01 3.70
N PHE A 862 -3.75 -16.03 2.37
CA PHE A 862 -3.94 -17.27 1.62
C PHE A 862 -2.63 -18.02 1.36
N ASN A 863 -1.56 -17.31 1.00
CA ASN A 863 -0.32 -17.93 0.54
C ASN A 863 0.50 -18.52 1.69
N THR A 864 0.59 -17.84 2.84
CA THR A 864 1.35 -18.37 4.00
C THR A 864 0.71 -19.64 4.56
N ALA A 865 -0.62 -19.76 4.49
CA ALA A 865 -1.40 -20.91 4.95
C ALA A 865 -1.81 -21.88 3.82
N SER A 866 -1.25 -21.73 2.62
CA SER A 866 -1.67 -22.46 1.40
C SER A 866 -1.57 -23.99 1.53
N ASP A 867 -0.63 -24.49 2.34
CA ASP A 867 -0.49 -25.92 2.63
C ASP A 867 -1.76 -26.56 3.16
N ASN A 868 -2.59 -25.83 3.92
CA ASN A 868 -3.87 -26.29 4.42
C ASN A 868 -5.06 -25.65 3.69
N LEU A 869 -4.98 -24.36 3.33
CA LEU A 869 -6.09 -23.66 2.68
C LEU A 869 -6.42 -24.21 1.27
N MET A 870 -5.47 -24.82 0.57
CA MET A 870 -5.77 -25.54 -0.69
C MET A 870 -6.39 -26.93 -0.48
N LYS A 871 -6.51 -27.41 0.76
CA LYS A 871 -7.02 -28.74 1.12
C LYS A 871 -8.33 -28.68 1.89
N THR A 872 -8.85 -27.48 2.10
CA THR A 872 -10.05 -27.23 2.88
C THR A 872 -10.87 -26.12 2.24
N VAL A 873 -12.08 -25.93 2.76
CA VAL A 873 -12.94 -24.81 2.41
C VAL A 873 -12.86 -23.76 3.51
N MET A 874 -12.81 -22.49 3.15
CA MET A 874 -12.97 -21.38 4.09
C MET A 874 -14.25 -20.61 3.75
N MET A 875 -15.17 -20.53 4.71
CA MET A 875 -16.43 -19.79 4.57
C MET A 875 -16.32 -18.47 5.35
N PRO A 876 -16.24 -17.32 4.68
CA PRO A 876 -15.97 -16.02 5.32
C PRO A 876 -17.24 -15.31 5.77
N THR A 877 -17.15 -14.63 6.92
CA THR A 877 -18.01 -13.52 7.34
C THR A 877 -17.28 -12.21 6.99
N ALA A 878 -18.02 -11.12 6.75
CA ALA A 878 -17.41 -9.80 6.55
C ALA A 878 -17.21 -9.11 7.89
N GLY A 879 -15.98 -8.70 8.20
CA GLY A 879 -15.69 -7.86 9.36
C GLY A 879 -15.66 -6.37 9.03
N ASN A 880 -15.42 -5.53 10.04
CA ASN A 880 -15.34 -4.08 9.80
C ASN A 880 -14.10 -3.69 8.97
N HIS A 881 -13.07 -4.53 8.93
CA HIS A 881 -11.91 -4.29 8.07
C HIS A 881 -12.17 -4.63 6.59
N GLU A 882 -13.27 -5.33 6.29
CA GLU A 882 -13.72 -5.64 4.92
C GLU A 882 -14.89 -4.77 4.41
N ASN A 883 -15.23 -3.69 5.11
CA ASN A 883 -16.43 -2.87 4.88
C ASN A 883 -16.45 -2.00 3.60
N SER A 884 -15.56 -2.24 2.64
CA SER A 884 -15.42 -1.45 1.41
C SER A 884 -15.02 -2.30 0.20
N GLU A 885 -15.35 -1.78 -0.99
CA GLU A 885 -15.00 -2.31 -2.32
C GLU A 885 -15.38 -3.79 -2.53
N SER A 886 -16.44 -4.25 -1.84
CA SER A 886 -16.91 -5.64 -1.93
C SER A 886 -15.83 -6.69 -1.65
N SER A 887 -14.84 -6.33 -0.81
CA SER A 887 -13.58 -7.07 -0.63
C SER A 887 -13.77 -8.57 -0.40
N VAL A 888 -14.66 -9.01 0.49
CA VAL A 888 -14.93 -10.45 0.73
C VAL A 888 -15.27 -11.20 -0.57
N THR A 889 -16.16 -10.64 -1.40
CA THR A 889 -16.64 -11.29 -2.64
C THR A 889 -15.68 -11.12 -3.82
N GLU A 890 -14.71 -10.22 -3.71
CA GLU A 890 -13.60 -10.07 -4.66
C GLU A 890 -12.53 -11.16 -4.51
N TYR A 891 -12.42 -11.80 -3.33
CA TYR A 891 -11.51 -12.93 -3.10
C TYR A 891 -12.23 -14.28 -3.02
N ASN A 892 -13.47 -14.31 -2.54
CA ASN A 892 -14.22 -15.54 -2.27
C ASN A 892 -15.47 -15.65 -3.15
N ILE A 893 -15.68 -16.82 -3.78
CA ILE A 893 -16.83 -17.05 -4.65
C ILE A 893 -17.93 -17.78 -3.89
N LEU A 894 -18.88 -17.01 -3.37
CA LEU A 894 -19.96 -17.54 -2.54
C LEU A 894 -21.19 -17.96 -3.36
N SER A 895 -21.88 -18.98 -2.87
CA SER A 895 -23.13 -19.51 -3.46
C SER A 895 -24.31 -19.21 -2.53
N ASN A 896 -25.54 -19.35 -3.04
CA ASN A 896 -26.77 -19.02 -2.28
C ASN A 896 -26.82 -17.58 -1.73
N VAL A 897 -26.16 -16.65 -2.42
CA VAL A 897 -26.14 -15.23 -2.04
C VAL A 897 -27.43 -14.55 -2.51
N PRO A 898 -28.29 -14.03 -1.61
CA PRO A 898 -29.47 -13.26 -2.00
C PRO A 898 -29.07 -11.92 -2.63
N GLU A 899 -29.96 -11.33 -3.43
CA GLU A 899 -29.75 -10.00 -4.02
C GLU A 899 -29.59 -8.95 -2.91
N GLN A 900 -28.43 -8.30 -2.85
CA GLN A 900 -28.05 -7.34 -1.81
C GLN A 900 -27.00 -6.36 -2.33
N ASN A 901 -26.68 -5.35 -1.53
CA ASN A 901 -25.48 -4.54 -1.74
C ASN A 901 -24.28 -5.28 -1.13
N LEU A 902 -23.21 -5.45 -1.89
CA LEU A 902 -22.01 -6.19 -1.47
C LEU A 902 -20.90 -5.28 -0.93
N GLU A 903 -21.06 -3.96 -1.03
CA GLU A 903 -20.00 -2.98 -0.76
C GLU A 903 -19.39 -3.14 0.63
N THR A 904 -20.22 -3.32 1.66
CA THR A 904 -19.79 -3.41 3.06
C THR A 904 -19.64 -4.84 3.58
N GLY A 905 -19.86 -5.83 2.72
CA GLY A 905 -19.90 -7.24 3.12
C GLY A 905 -21.06 -8.01 2.48
N VAL A 906 -21.28 -9.23 2.94
CA VAL A 906 -22.24 -10.16 2.32
C VAL A 906 -22.90 -11.03 3.39
N TYR A 907 -24.23 -11.20 3.31
CA TYR A 907 -24.98 -12.22 4.07
C TYR A 907 -25.45 -13.34 3.14
N TYR A 908 -25.31 -14.59 3.58
CA TYR A 908 -25.59 -15.79 2.79
C TYR A 908 -25.68 -17.03 3.70
N SER A 909 -26.07 -18.18 3.15
CA SER A 909 -26.17 -19.43 3.91
C SER A 909 -25.65 -20.62 3.12
N TYR A 910 -25.30 -21.68 3.84
CA TYR A 910 -24.88 -22.94 3.25
C TYR A 910 -25.19 -24.10 4.20
N ASP A 911 -25.39 -25.28 3.61
CA ASP A 911 -25.56 -26.52 4.34
C ASP A 911 -24.29 -27.36 4.29
N TYR A 912 -23.95 -27.98 5.41
CA TYR A 912 -22.95 -29.05 5.44
C TYR A 912 -23.52 -30.21 6.26
N ASN A 913 -23.76 -31.34 5.61
CA ASN A 913 -24.32 -32.53 6.25
C ASN A 913 -25.65 -32.19 6.98
N ASN A 914 -25.78 -32.48 8.27
CA ASN A 914 -27.01 -32.22 9.04
C ASN A 914 -27.02 -30.85 9.76
N ALA A 915 -26.21 -29.89 9.31
CA ALA A 915 -26.13 -28.54 9.86
C ALA A 915 -26.33 -27.46 8.80
N HIS A 916 -27.03 -26.40 9.20
CA HIS A 916 -27.28 -25.20 8.43
C HIS A 916 -26.52 -24.02 9.04
N PHE A 917 -25.76 -23.32 8.19
CA PHE A 917 -24.96 -22.18 8.56
C PHE A 917 -25.53 -20.92 7.91
N THR A 918 -25.80 -19.91 8.74
CA THR A 918 -26.22 -18.59 8.26
C THR A 918 -25.16 -17.55 8.60
N VAL A 919 -24.72 -16.78 7.61
CA VAL A 919 -23.71 -15.74 7.74
C VAL A 919 -24.39 -14.38 7.61
N LEU A 920 -24.24 -13.53 8.62
CA LEU A 920 -24.82 -12.18 8.66
C LEU A 920 -23.76 -11.13 8.31
N ASN A 921 -24.20 -10.07 7.64
CA ASN A 921 -23.39 -8.87 7.42
C ASN A 921 -23.72 -7.85 8.51
N SER A 922 -22.88 -7.80 9.54
CA SER A 922 -23.00 -6.84 10.66
C SER A 922 -22.49 -5.43 10.34
N ASN A 923 -22.07 -5.16 9.11
CA ASN A 923 -21.76 -3.80 8.63
C ASN A 923 -22.96 -3.13 7.96
N ASP A 924 -23.95 -3.89 7.48
CA ASP A 924 -25.20 -3.38 6.90
C ASP A 924 -26.21 -2.98 8.00
N LEU A 925 -25.92 -1.86 8.66
CA LEU A 925 -26.69 -1.36 9.81
C LEU A 925 -27.51 -0.10 9.47
N ASN A 926 -28.68 0.01 10.11
CA ASN A 926 -29.43 1.25 10.19
C ASN A 926 -28.72 2.23 11.15
N ASN A 927 -29.15 3.50 11.14
CA ASN A 927 -28.60 4.55 12.02
C ASN A 927 -28.72 4.25 13.53
N ASP A 928 -29.61 3.35 13.93
CA ASP A 928 -29.80 2.92 15.32
C ASP A 928 -28.98 1.67 15.69
N GLY A 929 -28.06 1.25 14.81
CA GLY A 929 -27.19 0.11 15.05
C GLY A 929 -27.80 -1.25 14.75
N THR A 930 -29.03 -1.31 14.22
CA THR A 930 -29.72 -2.57 13.97
C THR A 930 -29.53 -3.09 12.54
N LEU A 931 -29.65 -4.39 12.31
CA LEU A 931 -29.68 -4.95 10.95
C LEU A 931 -30.90 -4.44 10.19
N SER A 932 -30.75 -4.30 8.87
CA SER A 932 -31.86 -3.94 7.98
C SER A 932 -33.01 -4.96 8.03
N GLU A 933 -34.25 -4.48 7.90
CA GLU A 933 -35.44 -5.34 7.88
C GLU A 933 -35.41 -6.35 6.73
N LYS A 934 -34.70 -6.03 5.63
CA LYS A 934 -34.47 -6.95 4.51
C LYS A 934 -33.62 -8.14 4.95
N GLN A 935 -32.51 -7.89 5.64
CA GLN A 935 -31.62 -8.95 6.12
C GLN A 935 -32.31 -9.82 7.19
N LEU A 936 -33.07 -9.22 8.11
CA LEU A 936 -33.84 -9.97 9.11
C LEU A 936 -34.90 -10.89 8.48
N ASN A 937 -35.65 -10.39 7.50
CA ASN A 937 -36.66 -11.21 6.83
C ASN A 937 -36.04 -12.32 6.01
N TRP A 938 -34.88 -12.07 5.39
CA TRP A 938 -34.10 -13.13 4.77
C TRP A 938 -33.66 -14.18 5.80
N LEU A 939 -33.06 -13.79 6.93
CA LEU A 939 -32.63 -14.70 8.00
C LEU A 939 -33.79 -15.58 8.50
N ARG A 940 -34.97 -15.00 8.76
CA ARG A 940 -36.15 -15.76 9.18
C ARG A 940 -36.54 -16.81 8.13
N ASN A 941 -36.59 -16.42 6.86
CA ASN A 941 -36.99 -17.32 5.78
C ASN A 941 -35.95 -18.42 5.52
N ASP A 942 -34.66 -18.06 5.54
CA ASP A 942 -33.52 -18.96 5.37
C ASP A 942 -33.58 -20.10 6.40
N VAL A 943 -33.57 -19.72 7.69
CA VAL A 943 -33.56 -20.67 8.80
C VAL A 943 -34.86 -21.50 8.90
N GLN A 944 -36.01 -20.94 8.52
CA GLN A 944 -37.29 -21.67 8.48
C GLN A 944 -37.37 -22.64 7.30
N SER A 945 -36.63 -22.39 6.21
CA SER A 945 -36.61 -23.27 5.05
C SER A 945 -35.72 -24.50 5.24
N SER A 946 -34.75 -24.42 6.16
CA SER A 946 -33.85 -25.53 6.47
C SER A 946 -34.46 -26.52 7.46
N ASN A 947 -34.31 -27.81 7.14
CA ASN A 947 -34.65 -28.94 8.03
C ASN A 947 -33.41 -29.52 8.73
N ALA A 948 -32.27 -28.81 8.69
CA ALA A 948 -31.05 -29.25 9.37
C ALA A 948 -31.31 -29.40 10.88
N ASP A 949 -30.67 -30.41 11.48
CA ASP A 949 -30.76 -30.61 12.91
C ASP A 949 -30.12 -29.42 13.60
N TRP A 950 -28.91 -29.04 13.21
CA TRP A 950 -28.10 -27.97 13.80
C TRP A 950 -28.19 -26.66 13.03
N LYS A 951 -28.35 -25.56 13.76
CA LYS A 951 -28.45 -24.22 13.19
C LYS A 951 -27.41 -23.32 13.85
N ILE A 952 -26.47 -22.84 13.04
CA ILE A 952 -25.31 -22.08 13.51
C ILE A 952 -25.28 -20.76 12.75
N VAL A 953 -25.10 -19.66 13.48
CA VAL A 953 -24.97 -18.32 12.89
C VAL A 953 -23.54 -17.83 13.08
N SER A 954 -23.00 -17.14 12.09
CA SER A 954 -21.82 -16.29 12.24
C SER A 954 -22.17 -14.85 11.93
N LEU A 955 -21.63 -13.96 12.76
CA LEU A 955 -21.65 -12.51 12.56
C LEU A 955 -20.35 -11.95 13.13
N HIS A 956 -19.82 -10.87 12.57
CA HIS A 956 -18.52 -10.39 13.02
C HIS A 956 -18.61 -9.60 14.33
N LYS A 957 -19.41 -8.54 14.35
CA LYS A 957 -19.56 -7.62 15.49
C LYS A 957 -20.16 -8.30 16.72
N ALA A 958 -19.32 -8.64 17.70
CA ALA A 958 -19.75 -9.42 18.83
C ALA A 958 -20.78 -8.70 19.72
N ILE A 959 -21.99 -9.26 19.82
CA ILE A 959 -23.03 -8.72 20.70
C ILE A 959 -22.81 -9.09 22.18
N TYR A 960 -21.95 -10.06 22.47
CA TYR A 960 -21.52 -10.41 23.83
C TYR A 960 -20.00 -10.51 23.86
N SER A 961 -19.35 -9.57 24.52
CA SER A 961 -17.89 -9.40 24.55
C SER A 961 -17.45 -8.71 25.84
N ASN A 962 -16.24 -8.99 26.31
CA ASN A 962 -15.56 -8.18 27.32
C ASN A 962 -14.31 -7.45 26.77
N GLY A 963 -14.30 -7.18 25.46
CA GLY A 963 -13.30 -6.38 24.78
C GLY A 963 -13.63 -4.89 24.80
N ASN A 964 -13.06 -4.13 23.87
CA ASN A 964 -13.16 -2.68 23.84
C ASN A 964 -14.51 -2.19 23.28
N HIS A 965 -15.17 -3.00 22.46
CA HIS A 965 -16.37 -2.59 21.72
C HIS A 965 -17.69 -3.02 22.40
N PHE A 966 -17.63 -3.57 23.61
CA PHE A 966 -18.81 -4.18 24.26
C PHE A 966 -19.99 -3.22 24.49
N ASP A 967 -19.74 -1.92 24.58
CA ASP A 967 -20.72 -0.86 24.85
C ASP A 967 -20.95 0.13 23.69
N ASP A 968 -20.38 -0.15 22.51
CA ASP A 968 -20.61 0.64 21.29
C ASP A 968 -22.11 0.69 20.92
N ASP A 969 -22.55 1.81 20.35
CA ASP A 969 -23.96 2.07 20.06
C ASP A 969 -24.57 1.05 19.10
N ASP A 970 -23.80 0.62 18.10
CA ASP A 970 -24.22 -0.40 17.15
C ASP A 970 -24.26 -1.80 17.76
N ILE A 971 -23.29 -2.16 18.61
CA ILE A 971 -23.27 -3.41 19.37
C ILE A 971 -24.50 -3.50 20.29
N LYS A 972 -24.87 -2.41 20.98
CA LYS A 972 -26.10 -2.36 21.79
C LYS A 972 -27.36 -2.52 20.91
N GLY A 973 -27.40 -1.87 19.75
CA GLY A 973 -28.49 -2.00 18.77
C GLY A 973 -28.68 -3.45 18.30
N LEU A 974 -27.59 -4.09 17.85
CA LEU A 974 -27.56 -5.50 17.45
C LEU A 974 -27.96 -6.43 18.60
N ARG A 975 -27.41 -6.25 19.80
CA ARG A 975 -27.74 -7.07 20.99
C ARG A 975 -29.23 -7.03 21.27
N ASN A 976 -29.82 -5.83 21.30
CA ASN A 976 -31.25 -5.64 21.53
C ASN A 976 -32.13 -6.32 20.47
N GLN A 977 -31.69 -6.35 19.22
CA GLN A 977 -32.42 -6.95 18.10
C GLN A 977 -32.29 -8.48 18.06
N LEU A 978 -31.07 -9.01 18.27
CA LEU A 978 -30.73 -10.40 17.98
C LEU A 978 -30.88 -11.33 19.18
N THR A 979 -30.77 -10.84 20.41
CA THR A 979 -30.81 -11.68 21.63
C THR A 979 -32.11 -12.48 21.81
N SER A 980 -33.24 -11.94 21.35
CA SER A 980 -34.53 -12.65 21.34
C SER A 980 -34.74 -13.48 20.08
N LEU A 981 -34.25 -12.97 18.93
CA LEU A 981 -34.49 -13.57 17.62
C LEU A 981 -33.73 -14.89 17.43
N MET A 982 -32.48 -15.00 17.90
CA MET A 982 -31.68 -16.23 17.72
C MET A 982 -32.34 -17.45 18.39
N PRO A 983 -32.78 -17.37 19.67
CA PRO A 983 -33.57 -18.44 20.29
C PRO A 983 -34.90 -18.73 19.59
N GLU A 984 -35.62 -17.70 19.12
CA GLU A 984 -36.91 -17.87 18.41
C GLU A 984 -36.74 -18.70 17.13
N LEU A 985 -35.64 -18.49 16.41
CA LEU A 985 -35.30 -19.22 15.19
C LEU A 985 -34.69 -20.61 15.46
N GLY A 986 -34.46 -20.95 16.73
CA GLY A 986 -33.85 -22.22 17.13
C GLY A 986 -32.37 -22.29 16.79
N ILE A 987 -31.65 -21.16 16.83
CA ILE A 987 -30.19 -21.14 16.65
C ILE A 987 -29.52 -21.73 17.89
N ASP A 988 -28.69 -22.74 17.67
CA ASP A 988 -27.99 -23.45 18.75
C ASP A 988 -26.75 -22.69 19.23
N LEU A 989 -25.98 -22.17 18.27
CA LEU A 989 -24.68 -21.52 18.50
C LEU A 989 -24.49 -20.32 17.58
N VAL A 990 -23.98 -19.22 18.14
CA VAL A 990 -23.58 -18.03 17.41
C VAL A 990 -22.07 -17.84 17.59
N LEU A 991 -21.36 -17.77 16.47
CA LEU A 991 -19.91 -17.56 16.37
C LEU A 991 -19.63 -16.10 16.01
N GLN A 992 -18.69 -15.48 16.72
CA GLN A 992 -18.42 -14.03 16.66
C GLN A 992 -16.91 -13.72 16.62
N GLY A 993 -16.57 -12.49 16.23
CA GLY A 993 -15.21 -11.94 16.19
C GLY A 993 -15.14 -10.53 16.79
N HIS A 994 -14.41 -9.62 16.13
CA HIS A 994 -14.33 -8.18 16.36
C HIS A 994 -13.55 -7.76 17.61
N ASP A 995 -13.95 -8.27 18.77
CA ASP A 995 -13.21 -8.07 20.00
C ASP A 995 -12.24 -9.23 20.19
N HIS A 996 -10.94 -8.91 20.21
CA HIS A 996 -9.84 -9.88 20.26
C HIS A 996 -9.66 -10.58 21.63
N VAL A 997 -10.76 -11.02 22.25
CA VAL A 997 -10.84 -11.65 23.58
C VAL A 997 -11.68 -12.92 23.53
N TYR A 998 -11.38 -13.90 24.38
CA TYR A 998 -12.18 -15.12 24.44
C TYR A 998 -13.34 -14.97 25.44
N LEU A 999 -14.56 -15.17 24.95
CA LEU A 999 -15.76 -15.17 25.77
C LEU A 999 -16.77 -16.20 25.28
N ARG A 1000 -17.34 -16.97 26.20
CA ARG A 1000 -18.50 -17.83 25.95
C ARG A 1000 -19.61 -17.55 26.96
N THR A 1001 -20.81 -17.27 26.44
CA THR A 1001 -21.99 -17.04 27.29
C THR A 1001 -22.52 -18.34 27.90
N ASN A 1002 -23.41 -18.21 28.89
CA ASN A 1002 -24.34 -19.30 29.21
C ASN A 1002 -25.40 -19.43 28.11
N VAL A 1003 -26.43 -20.26 28.32
CA VAL A 1003 -27.62 -20.28 27.45
C VAL A 1003 -28.40 -18.98 27.64
N ILE A 1004 -28.48 -18.14 26.61
CA ILE A 1004 -29.11 -16.82 26.67
C ILE A 1004 -30.44 -16.82 25.91
N LYS A 1005 -31.43 -16.13 26.49
CA LYS A 1005 -32.68 -15.73 25.83
C LYS A 1005 -33.14 -14.40 26.40
N ASP A 1006 -33.55 -13.48 25.53
CA ASP A 1006 -34.05 -12.15 25.92
C ASP A 1006 -33.05 -11.38 26.81
N ASN A 1007 -31.75 -11.46 26.46
CA ASN A 1007 -30.62 -10.92 27.21
C ASN A 1007 -30.54 -11.41 28.68
N ALA A 1008 -31.03 -12.61 28.97
CA ALA A 1008 -30.99 -13.24 30.29
C ALA A 1008 -30.47 -14.68 30.21
N VAL A 1009 -29.78 -15.14 31.26
CA VAL A 1009 -29.40 -16.55 31.40
C VAL A 1009 -30.66 -17.39 31.63
N VAL A 1010 -30.83 -18.45 30.84
CA VAL A 1010 -31.89 -19.43 31.01
C VAL A 1010 -31.34 -20.66 31.72
N GLU A 1011 -31.94 -21.03 32.84
CA GLU A 1011 -31.60 -22.26 33.55
C GLU A 1011 -31.79 -23.46 32.61
N THR A 1012 -30.70 -24.22 32.41
CA THR A 1012 -30.65 -25.33 31.47
C THR A 1012 -30.10 -26.56 32.17
N GLN A 1013 -30.77 -27.70 31.96
CA GLN A 1013 -30.29 -28.98 32.49
C GLN A 1013 -28.92 -29.33 31.89
N THR A 1014 -27.99 -29.79 32.73
CA THR A 1014 -26.66 -30.23 32.31
C THR A 1014 -26.48 -31.74 32.47
N ALA A 1015 -25.68 -32.35 31.59
CA ALA A 1015 -25.28 -33.75 31.69
C ALA A 1015 -23.81 -33.93 31.30
N ASN A 1016 -23.07 -34.78 32.02
CA ASN A 1016 -21.76 -35.26 31.62
C ASN A 1016 -21.91 -36.28 30.49
N ILE A 1017 -21.43 -35.94 29.31
CA ILE A 1017 -21.38 -36.83 28.14
C ILE A 1017 -19.93 -37.02 27.70
N PHE A 1018 -19.67 -38.00 26.82
CA PHE A 1018 -18.32 -38.33 26.41
C PHE A 1018 -18.18 -38.33 24.88
N ASN A 1019 -17.08 -37.77 24.39
CA ASN A 1019 -16.62 -37.91 23.02
C ASN A 1019 -15.23 -38.52 23.04
N ASN A 1020 -15.03 -39.70 22.45
CA ASN A 1020 -13.75 -40.43 22.46
C ASN A 1020 -13.13 -40.58 23.87
N ASN A 1021 -13.97 -40.85 24.89
CA ASN A 1021 -13.62 -40.93 26.32
C ASN A 1021 -13.17 -39.60 26.98
N VAL A 1022 -13.28 -38.48 26.28
CA VAL A 1022 -13.12 -37.14 26.86
C VAL A 1022 -14.47 -36.68 27.40
N PRO A 1023 -14.58 -36.27 28.69
CA PRO A 1023 -15.83 -35.80 29.28
C PRO A 1023 -16.14 -34.36 28.86
N TYR A 1024 -17.42 -34.07 28.65
CA TYR A 1024 -17.96 -32.74 28.37
C TYR A 1024 -19.20 -32.49 29.23
N THR A 1025 -19.36 -31.25 29.70
CA THR A 1025 -20.60 -30.78 30.31
C THR A 1025 -21.54 -30.30 29.21
N ALA A 1026 -22.55 -31.09 28.89
CA ALA A 1026 -23.55 -30.74 27.88
C ALA A 1026 -24.70 -29.92 28.44
N LYS A 1027 -25.10 -28.87 27.73
CA LYS A 1027 -26.41 -28.21 27.89
C LYS A 1027 -27.46 -29.07 27.17
N VAL A 1028 -28.41 -29.61 27.90
CA VAL A 1028 -29.41 -30.57 27.38
C VAL A 1028 -30.67 -29.82 26.95
N LYS A 1029 -31.00 -29.89 25.66
CA LYS A 1029 -32.16 -29.22 25.04
C LYS A 1029 -32.30 -27.75 25.50
N PRO A 1030 -31.25 -26.92 25.32
CA PRO A 1030 -31.31 -25.53 25.74
C PRO A 1030 -32.49 -24.82 25.07
N ALA A 1031 -33.21 -23.99 25.83
CA ALA A 1031 -34.32 -23.18 25.33
C ALA A 1031 -33.87 -21.79 24.80
N GLY A 1032 -32.56 -21.59 24.69
CA GLY A 1032 -31.89 -20.37 24.25
C GLY A 1032 -30.62 -20.69 23.46
N THR A 1033 -29.86 -19.65 23.12
CA THR A 1033 -28.68 -19.73 22.25
C THR A 1033 -27.40 -19.49 23.05
N ILE A 1034 -26.30 -20.16 22.66
CA ILE A 1034 -24.97 -19.90 23.21
C ILE A 1034 -24.20 -19.02 22.21
N TYR A 1035 -23.46 -18.04 22.71
CA TYR A 1035 -22.63 -17.14 21.93
C TYR A 1035 -21.17 -17.35 22.31
N ALA A 1036 -20.29 -17.42 21.31
CA ALA A 1036 -18.85 -17.60 21.50
C ALA A 1036 -18.06 -16.65 20.61
N ILE A 1037 -17.14 -15.89 21.22
CA ILE A 1037 -16.04 -15.21 20.54
C ILE A 1037 -14.79 -16.05 20.76
N ASP A 1038 -14.06 -16.31 19.68
CA ASP A 1038 -12.81 -17.04 19.76
C ASP A 1038 -11.65 -16.06 19.56
N GLY A 1039 -11.13 -15.51 20.66
CA GLY A 1039 -10.24 -14.34 20.71
C GLY A 1039 -9.82 -13.77 19.36
N ARG A 1040 -8.73 -14.30 18.80
CA ARG A 1040 -8.28 -14.00 17.44
C ARG A 1040 -7.38 -15.12 16.94
N SER A 1041 -7.23 -15.25 15.64
CA SER A 1041 -6.33 -16.21 15.02
C SER A 1041 -5.02 -15.59 14.50
N GLY A 1042 -4.95 -14.26 14.50
CA GLY A 1042 -3.77 -13.47 14.12
C GLY A 1042 -3.04 -12.87 15.33
N VAL A 1043 -2.49 -11.67 15.15
CA VAL A 1043 -1.51 -11.10 16.11
C VAL A 1043 -2.08 -9.99 17.00
N LYS A 1044 -3.10 -9.26 16.56
CA LYS A 1044 -3.59 -8.05 17.22
C LYS A 1044 -4.40 -8.34 18.48
N TYR A 1045 -3.92 -8.05 19.68
CA TYR A 1045 -4.63 -8.44 20.91
C TYR A 1045 -5.16 -7.26 21.69
N TYR A 1046 -6.30 -7.45 22.35
CA TYR A 1046 -6.89 -6.45 23.23
C TYR A 1046 -6.78 -6.88 24.68
N GLN A 1047 -6.57 -5.88 25.54
CA GLN A 1047 -6.67 -6.07 26.98
C GLN A 1047 -8.16 -6.21 27.34
N PRO A 1048 -8.57 -7.32 27.99
CA PRO A 1048 -9.96 -7.48 28.38
C PRO A 1048 -10.39 -6.45 29.44
N LYS A 1049 -11.61 -5.92 29.32
CA LYS A 1049 -12.22 -5.00 30.29
C LYS A 1049 -12.57 -5.70 31.59
N ASP A 1050 -12.70 -4.94 32.68
CA ASP A 1050 -13.16 -5.52 33.93
C ASP A 1050 -14.61 -5.97 33.76
N SER A 1051 -14.84 -7.21 34.15
CA SER A 1051 -16.14 -7.83 34.00
C SER A 1051 -17.30 -7.11 34.70
N SER A 1052 -17.02 -6.28 35.72
CA SER A 1052 -18.02 -5.42 36.36
C SER A 1052 -18.56 -4.33 35.43
N GLU A 1053 -17.79 -3.90 34.42
CA GLU A 1053 -18.24 -2.96 33.39
C GLU A 1053 -19.26 -3.64 32.47
N THR A 1054 -18.97 -4.87 32.04
CA THR A 1054 -19.86 -5.64 31.16
C THR A 1054 -21.16 -6.10 31.83
N ASP A 1055 -21.12 -6.40 33.13
CA ASP A 1055 -22.28 -6.86 33.91
C ASP A 1055 -23.42 -5.81 33.96
N ALA A 1056 -23.12 -4.54 33.68
CA ALA A 1056 -24.10 -3.47 33.59
C ALA A 1056 -25.00 -3.57 32.34
N LEU A 1057 -24.55 -4.28 31.29
CA LEU A 1057 -25.22 -4.33 29.98
C LEU A 1057 -25.80 -5.71 29.67
N PHE A 1058 -25.19 -6.78 30.14
CA PHE A 1058 -25.65 -8.15 29.90
C PHE A 1058 -25.23 -9.12 31.00
N PRO A 1059 -25.86 -10.30 31.11
CA PRO A 1059 -25.53 -11.27 32.14
C PRO A 1059 -24.10 -11.80 32.01
N ARG A 1060 -23.44 -12.00 33.15
CA ARG A 1060 -22.11 -12.58 33.25
C ARG A 1060 -21.94 -13.81 32.36
N ALA A 1061 -20.93 -13.79 31.50
CA ALA A 1061 -20.55 -14.91 30.65
C ALA A 1061 -20.13 -16.14 31.48
N GLU A 1062 -20.30 -17.34 30.92
CA GLU A 1062 -19.95 -18.58 31.62
C GLU A 1062 -18.43 -18.81 31.65
N VAL A 1063 -17.73 -18.42 30.58
CA VAL A 1063 -16.26 -18.44 30.51
C VAL A 1063 -15.77 -17.13 29.91
N ILE A 1064 -14.75 -16.55 30.54
CA ILE A 1064 -13.97 -15.42 30.06
C ILE A 1064 -12.51 -15.84 30.20
N TYR A 1065 -11.71 -15.66 29.16
CA TYR A 1065 -10.28 -15.97 29.18
C TYR A 1065 -9.47 -14.86 28.53
N ASP A 1066 -8.39 -14.47 29.19
CA ASP A 1066 -7.45 -13.48 28.69
C ASP A 1066 -6.51 -14.13 27.66
N ALA A 1067 -6.89 -14.00 26.39
CA ALA A 1067 -6.26 -14.66 25.27
C ALA A 1067 -5.12 -13.81 24.68
N VAL A 1068 -3.91 -13.93 25.25
CA VAL A 1068 -2.72 -13.25 24.73
C VAL A 1068 -2.14 -13.95 23.49
N SER A 1069 -2.43 -15.22 23.25
CA SER A 1069 -1.94 -15.97 22.08
C SER A 1069 -3.06 -16.19 21.05
N PRO A 1070 -2.71 -16.38 19.76
CA PRO A 1070 -3.67 -16.78 18.72
C PRO A 1070 -4.51 -17.98 19.14
N MET A 1071 -5.72 -18.10 18.61
CA MET A 1071 -6.73 -19.08 19.00
C MET A 1071 -7.42 -19.72 17.81
N PHE A 1072 -7.92 -20.93 18.05
CA PHE A 1072 -8.92 -21.57 17.20
C PHE A 1072 -9.84 -22.45 18.05
N SER A 1073 -11.02 -22.74 17.51
CA SER A 1073 -11.97 -23.66 18.11
C SER A 1073 -12.31 -24.79 17.15
N ALA A 1074 -12.36 -26.01 17.67
CA ALA A 1074 -12.82 -27.19 16.96
C ALA A 1074 -14.23 -27.57 17.42
N ILE A 1075 -15.17 -27.60 16.48
CA ILE A 1075 -16.57 -27.93 16.73
C ILE A 1075 -16.87 -29.26 16.04
N GLN A 1076 -17.25 -30.25 16.83
CA GLN A 1076 -17.55 -31.61 16.36
C GLN A 1076 -19.05 -31.86 16.50
N ILE A 1077 -19.73 -32.10 15.38
CA ILE A 1077 -21.11 -32.54 15.35
C ILE A 1077 -21.12 -34.07 15.25
N LYS A 1078 -21.88 -34.73 16.13
CA LYS A 1078 -22.10 -36.17 16.13
C LYS A 1078 -23.57 -36.47 16.41
N GLY A 1079 -24.35 -36.60 15.35
CA GLY A 1079 -25.79 -36.79 15.41
C GLY A 1079 -26.48 -35.66 16.15
N ASP A 1080 -27.00 -35.98 17.33
CA ASP A 1080 -27.75 -35.08 18.21
C ASP A 1080 -26.89 -34.38 19.26
N LYS A 1081 -25.55 -34.45 19.13
CA LYS A 1081 -24.59 -33.76 20.01
C LYS A 1081 -23.65 -32.85 19.22
N LEU A 1082 -23.35 -31.69 19.80
CA LEU A 1082 -22.30 -30.76 19.38
C LEU A 1082 -21.29 -30.65 20.50
N PHE A 1083 -20.01 -30.87 20.20
CA PHE A 1083 -18.88 -30.70 21.12
C PHE A 1083 -18.03 -29.53 20.66
N PHE A 1084 -17.61 -28.70 21.60
CA PHE A 1084 -16.79 -27.52 21.34
C PHE A 1084 -15.53 -27.61 22.19
N ASP A 1085 -14.37 -27.39 21.57
CA ASP A 1085 -13.07 -27.26 22.21
C ASP A 1085 -12.39 -26.00 21.67
N SER A 1086 -11.88 -25.13 22.54
CA SER A 1086 -11.09 -23.95 22.13
C SER A 1086 -9.66 -24.05 22.65
N TYR A 1087 -8.71 -23.57 21.85
CA TYR A 1087 -7.28 -23.66 22.10
C TYR A 1087 -6.58 -22.34 21.80
N THR A 1088 -5.64 -21.96 22.66
CA THR A 1088 -4.58 -20.99 22.29
C THR A 1088 -3.43 -21.73 21.61
N VAL A 1089 -2.75 -21.06 20.69
CA VAL A 1089 -1.59 -21.56 19.95
C VAL A 1089 -0.41 -20.62 20.17
N ASP A 1090 0.68 -21.16 20.70
CA ASP A 1090 1.95 -20.46 20.83
C ASP A 1090 3.07 -21.33 20.24
N ASN A 1091 3.75 -20.82 19.21
CA ASN A 1091 4.84 -21.51 18.50
C ASN A 1091 4.48 -22.98 18.15
N GLY A 1092 3.29 -23.17 17.57
CA GLY A 1092 2.76 -24.48 17.17
C GLY A 1092 2.22 -25.35 18.30
N THR A 1093 2.31 -24.91 19.56
CA THR A 1093 1.82 -25.64 20.74
C THR A 1093 0.40 -25.18 21.10
N ALA A 1094 -0.56 -26.11 21.07
CA ALA A 1094 -1.93 -25.84 21.48
C ALA A 1094 -2.16 -26.06 22.99
N THR A 1095 -2.80 -25.11 23.66
CA THR A 1095 -3.25 -25.22 25.05
C THR A 1095 -4.76 -25.06 25.12
N LYS A 1096 -5.45 -26.02 25.72
CA LYS A 1096 -6.93 -26.01 25.81
C LYS A 1096 -7.39 -24.91 26.76
N VAL A 1097 -8.29 -24.04 26.29
CA VAL A 1097 -8.87 -22.93 27.06
C VAL A 1097 -10.23 -23.29 27.62
N ASP A 1098 -11.09 -23.90 26.81
CA ASP A 1098 -12.46 -24.21 27.18
C ASP A 1098 -12.97 -25.48 26.47
N SER A 1099 -14.00 -26.09 27.04
CA SER A 1099 -14.81 -27.08 26.35
C SER A 1099 -16.20 -27.22 26.93
N PHE A 1100 -17.19 -27.35 26.05
CA PHE A 1100 -18.57 -27.61 26.41
C PHE A 1100 -19.25 -28.47 25.34
N ALA A 1101 -20.49 -28.88 25.62
CA ALA A 1101 -21.31 -29.54 24.61
C ALA A 1101 -22.76 -29.06 24.63
N ILE A 1102 -23.48 -29.33 23.54
CA ILE A 1102 -24.94 -29.22 23.45
C ILE A 1102 -25.48 -30.60 23.10
N ALA A 1103 -26.50 -31.06 23.81
CA ALA A 1103 -27.15 -32.35 23.54
C ALA A 1103 -28.64 -32.14 23.29
N LYS A 1104 -29.11 -32.43 22.07
CA LYS A 1104 -30.54 -32.40 21.72
C LYS A 1104 -31.29 -33.60 22.28
N SER A 1105 -30.60 -34.69 22.56
CA SER A 1105 -31.13 -35.78 23.38
C SER A 1105 -30.03 -36.49 24.16
N LEU A 1106 -30.42 -37.31 25.15
CA LEU A 1106 -29.53 -38.17 25.90
C LEU A 1106 -29.90 -39.62 25.60
N THR A 1107 -28.90 -40.48 25.44
CA THR A 1107 -29.14 -41.93 25.43
C THR A 1107 -29.66 -42.39 26.80
N ALA A 1108 -30.35 -43.53 26.85
CA ALA A 1108 -30.82 -44.10 28.11
C ALA A 1108 -29.68 -44.34 29.12
N LYS A 1109 -28.48 -44.66 28.61
CA LYS A 1109 -27.28 -44.83 29.42
C LYS A 1109 -26.81 -43.48 30.00
N GLU A 1110 -26.66 -42.45 29.17
CA GLU A 1110 -26.25 -41.11 29.62
C GLU A 1110 -27.25 -40.50 30.60
N ALA A 1111 -28.55 -40.65 30.35
CA ALA A 1111 -29.59 -40.19 31.27
C ALA A 1111 -29.51 -40.90 32.63
N ALA A 1112 -29.26 -42.22 32.64
CA ALA A 1112 -29.08 -42.99 33.87
C ALA A 1112 -27.79 -42.61 34.61
N GLU A 1113 -26.66 -42.43 33.91
CA GLU A 1113 -25.37 -42.04 34.48
C GLU A 1113 -25.38 -40.61 35.04
N ASN A 1114 -26.26 -39.74 34.52
CA ASN A 1114 -26.46 -38.38 35.01
C ASN A 1114 -27.65 -38.22 35.98
N ASN A 1115 -28.30 -39.31 36.40
CA ASN A 1115 -29.48 -39.32 37.28
C ASN A 1115 -30.66 -38.43 36.79
N ILE A 1116 -30.91 -38.40 35.48
CA ILE A 1116 -32.01 -37.62 34.88
C ILE A 1116 -33.21 -38.54 34.62
N GLN A 1117 -34.37 -38.23 35.24
CA GLN A 1117 -35.65 -38.92 34.97
C GLN A 1117 -36.63 -38.02 34.19
N ASP A 1118 -37.08 -38.51 33.03
CA ASP A 1118 -38.29 -38.12 32.30
C ASP A 1118 -38.61 -36.60 32.13
N GLY A 1119 -37.59 -35.80 31.82
CA GLY A 1119 -37.71 -34.62 30.95
C GLY A 1119 -38.76 -33.53 31.21
N THR A 1120 -39.32 -33.34 32.43
CA THR A 1120 -40.28 -32.27 32.72
C THR A 1120 -40.09 -31.58 34.07
N ILE A 1121 -40.23 -30.25 34.09
CA ILE A 1121 -40.06 -29.34 35.25
C ILE A 1121 -41.43 -29.06 35.91
N ILE A 1122 -41.50 -29.11 37.24
CA ILE A 1122 -42.62 -28.56 38.04
C ILE A 1122 -42.28 -27.12 38.43
N LYS A 1123 -43.18 -26.19 38.07
CA LYS A 1123 -43.17 -24.77 38.45
C LYS A 1123 -43.64 -24.58 39.89
N ASP A 1124 -43.11 -23.54 40.56
CA ASP A 1124 -43.91 -22.66 41.43
C ASP A 1124 -43.43 -21.20 41.28
N GLU A 1125 -44.37 -20.34 40.85
CA GLU A 1125 -44.38 -18.87 41.00
C GLU A 1125 -44.92 -18.50 42.42
N PRO A 1126 -45.14 -17.23 42.89
CA PRO A 1126 -45.10 -15.90 42.23
C PRO A 1126 -44.43 -14.80 43.12
N THR A 1127 -44.23 -13.54 42.73
CA THR A 1127 -45.26 -12.47 42.70
C THR A 1127 -44.69 -11.09 42.33
N SER A 1128 -45.33 -10.47 41.33
CA SER A 1128 -45.79 -9.07 41.17
C SER A 1128 -45.12 -7.94 41.99
N SER A 1129 -44.85 -6.76 41.43
CA SER A 1129 -45.85 -5.81 40.88
C SER A 1129 -45.12 -4.62 40.24
N GLY A 1130 -45.47 -4.22 39.01
CA GLY A 1130 -46.32 -3.05 38.73
C GLY A 1130 -45.46 -1.85 38.29
N GLY A 1131 -45.77 -1.05 37.28
CA GLY A 1131 -46.81 -1.03 36.27
C GLY A 1131 -46.74 0.34 35.58
N ALA A 1132 -46.93 0.34 34.25
CA ALA A 1132 -47.42 1.43 33.38
C ALA A 1132 -46.59 2.75 33.29
N SER A 1133 -46.48 3.49 32.19
CA SER A 1133 -46.82 3.37 30.76
C SER A 1133 -46.55 4.75 30.10
N GLY A 1134 -46.18 4.79 28.82
CA GLY A 1134 -46.47 5.93 27.92
C GLY A 1134 -45.26 6.83 27.62
N SER A 1135 -44.62 6.69 26.44
CA SER A 1135 -44.99 7.27 25.13
C SER A 1135 -44.88 8.81 25.10
N GLY A 1136 -44.17 9.46 24.19
CA GLY A 1136 -43.41 9.00 23.04
C GLY A 1136 -42.90 10.19 22.19
N THR A 1137 -42.14 9.81 21.16
CA THR A 1137 -41.99 10.45 19.85
C THR A 1137 -41.40 11.86 19.76
N VAL A 1138 -40.10 11.83 19.47
CA VAL A 1138 -39.36 12.62 18.48
C VAL A 1138 -40.12 12.70 17.14
N ASP A 1139 -39.97 13.80 16.38
CA ASP A 1139 -39.97 13.66 14.92
C ASP A 1139 -39.27 14.81 14.15
N LYS A 1140 -38.49 14.36 13.14
CA LYS A 1140 -38.13 14.98 11.84
C LYS A 1140 -36.87 15.84 11.72
N PHE A 1141 -35.78 15.27 11.18
CA PHE A 1141 -35.46 15.00 9.75
C PHE A 1141 -35.20 16.27 8.92
N ARG A 1142 -33.96 16.45 8.44
CA ARG A 1142 -33.61 16.30 7.01
C ARG A 1142 -32.13 16.58 6.72
N SER A 1143 -31.58 15.67 5.92
CA SER A 1143 -30.32 15.65 5.15
C SER A 1143 -30.32 16.68 3.99
N PRO A 1144 -29.43 16.59 2.98
CA PRO A 1144 -27.98 16.33 2.91
C PRO A 1144 -27.27 17.42 2.05
N LYS A 1145 -25.94 17.35 1.87
CA LYS A 1145 -25.30 17.14 0.54
C LYS A 1145 -23.78 17.31 0.56
N THR A 1146 -23.19 16.50 -0.30
CA THR A 1146 -21.80 16.29 -0.72
C THR A 1146 -21.13 17.49 -1.41
N ALA A 1147 -19.80 17.53 -1.34
CA ALA A 1147 -18.91 17.92 -2.45
C ALA A 1147 -17.48 17.41 -2.17
N GLY A 1148 -16.85 16.78 -3.17
CA GLY A 1148 -15.44 16.37 -3.15
C GLY A 1148 -14.51 17.51 -3.58
N ILE A 1149 -13.24 17.40 -3.20
CA ILE A 1149 -12.16 18.27 -3.66
C ILE A 1149 -10.90 17.41 -3.93
N TYR A 1150 -10.41 17.53 -5.16
CA TYR A 1150 -9.09 17.12 -5.66
C TYR A 1150 -7.99 17.95 -4.99
N LEU A 1151 -6.83 17.36 -4.68
CA LEU A 1151 -5.54 18.06 -4.61
C LEU A 1151 -4.38 17.05 -4.65
N ASP A 1152 -3.40 17.35 -5.50
CA ASP A 1152 -2.07 16.73 -5.61
C ASP A 1152 -1.17 17.76 -6.36
N PRO A 1153 0.17 17.78 -6.22
CA PRO A 1153 1.03 17.01 -5.32
C PRO A 1153 2.09 17.85 -4.54
N VAL A 1154 2.49 17.38 -3.36
CA VAL A 1154 3.83 17.63 -2.80
C VAL A 1154 4.43 16.26 -2.51
N ILE A 1155 5.05 15.68 -3.53
CA ILE A 1155 5.99 14.57 -3.39
C ILE A 1155 7.35 15.21 -3.08
N PHE A 1156 8.08 14.63 -2.13
CA PHE A 1156 9.32 15.09 -1.46
C PHE A 1156 9.15 15.95 -0.19
N VAL A 1157 8.72 15.33 0.92
CA VAL A 1157 9.21 15.69 2.27
C VAL A 1157 9.10 14.48 3.24
N ILE A 1158 9.83 13.39 2.98
CA ILE A 1158 9.84 12.22 3.89
C ILE A 1158 10.54 12.49 5.25
N PRO A 1159 11.46 13.46 5.44
CA PRO A 1159 12.03 13.73 6.77
C PRO A 1159 11.27 14.73 7.65
N ALA A 1160 10.47 15.66 7.08
CA ALA A 1160 9.69 16.63 7.87
C ALA A 1160 8.23 16.21 8.12
N ALA A 1161 7.76 15.18 7.39
CA ALA A 1161 6.45 14.58 7.62
C ALA A 1161 6.38 13.89 9.00
N ALA A 1162 7.48 13.36 9.55
CA ALA A 1162 7.46 12.70 10.87
C ALA A 1162 6.94 13.58 12.02
N GLY A 1163 7.23 14.89 11.99
CA GLY A 1163 6.72 15.84 13.01
C GLY A 1163 5.26 16.28 12.79
N LEU A 1164 4.83 16.37 11.53
CA LEU A 1164 3.47 16.77 11.14
C LEU A 1164 2.48 15.58 11.17
N ILE A 1165 2.94 14.38 10.85
CA ILE A 1165 2.19 13.12 10.90
C ILE A 1165 1.74 12.86 12.34
N ILE A 1166 2.55 13.14 13.36
CA ILE A 1166 2.14 12.89 14.75
C ILE A 1166 1.16 13.97 15.26
N CYS A 1167 1.32 15.22 14.85
CA CYS A 1167 0.30 16.25 15.11
C CYS A 1167 -1.03 15.93 14.38
N ALA A 1168 -0.96 15.34 13.18
CA ALA A 1168 -2.13 14.89 12.40
C ALA A 1168 -2.78 13.62 12.96
N ILE A 1169 -1.99 12.66 13.49
CA ILE A 1169 -2.44 11.43 14.16
C ILE A 1169 -3.33 11.78 15.37
N VAL A 1170 -2.98 12.83 16.12
CA VAL A 1170 -3.76 13.28 17.28
C VAL A 1170 -5.02 14.09 16.88
N PHE A 1171 -5.01 14.79 15.74
CA PHE A 1171 -6.10 15.72 15.37
C PHE A 1171 -7.14 15.19 14.36
N ILE A 1172 -6.82 14.19 13.52
CA ILE A 1172 -7.68 13.81 12.36
C ILE A 1172 -8.69 12.69 12.66
N ARG A 1173 -8.62 12.02 13.82
CA ARG A 1173 -9.28 10.71 13.98
C ARG A 1173 -10.78 10.70 14.33
N LYS A 1174 -11.48 11.84 14.45
CA LYS A 1174 -12.96 11.81 14.63
C LYS A 1174 -13.76 11.48 13.35
N LYS A 1175 -13.09 11.16 12.23
CA LYS A 1175 -13.75 10.88 10.94
C LYS A 1175 -13.73 9.41 10.49
N ARG A 1176 -13.46 8.46 11.39
CA ARG A 1176 -13.40 7.02 11.04
C ARG A 1176 -14.73 6.25 11.15
N ASN A 1177 -15.84 6.91 11.49
CA ASN A 1177 -17.18 6.31 11.38
C ASN A 1177 -17.82 6.45 9.99
N GLU A 1178 -17.05 6.80 8.95
CA GLU A 1178 -17.52 6.84 7.55
C GLU A 1178 -16.50 6.26 6.54
N TYR A 1179 -15.62 5.33 6.96
CA TYR A 1179 -14.81 4.53 6.01
C TYR A 1179 -14.94 3.04 6.25
#